data_AF-A0AAU0RDH6-F1
#
_entry.id   AF-A0AAU0RDH6-F1
#
_cell.length_a   1.000
_cell.length_b   1.000
_cell.length_c   1.000
_cell.angle_alpha   90.00
_cell.angle_beta   90.00
_cell.angle_gamma   90.00
#
_symmetry.space_group_name_H-M   'P 1'
#
loop_
_entity.id
_entity.type
_entity.pdbx_description
1 polymer ?
#
loop_
_entity_poly.entity_id
_entity_poly.type
_entity_poly.pdbx_seq_one_letter_code
_entity_poly.pdbx_strand_id
1 'polypeptide(L)'
;MPGLTSSDVVKNHLFITTILLLLFALFPCGIRAQNVYGLEFAGKKIAQELRTSLNLFPDEPLTVKDDCDLSFDLSFAPGYDSYFGYIFRITNELGQNTDLIYSNQTQSINLVSGDEYTGILFKFPPSEVAGKWYHLQFSFNQATRITTLKINGQLAGSTTMPAPLGNQLRIFFGANHYKQCNTFDLPTMRLRDVQIAQSGKTQYHWPLRQHDGEQEFDLICHSKAVIEHPIWLAKAYSEWNTRQTITVNGNAGVTFDKENGILYITGSDSLYQFTCNGNKLSVVPLAQSRILPAGNVTEFDTKRHQLLNYFVDDQQVARYDNTQHTWSKPVEGNKVTGFWQHNHFYSPYDSSLYVFGGYGHYHYTAEVQKYSTADDQWKTVAAKGDKFAPRYMAALGATENGDSAYILGGHGSATGDQLLNPENFYDLLLFDVKNHTFKKIYALDKPDVPMAFGNTMVIDTKERAYYALSYANDRMESALQLIKGSLDKPEYEKLGNELPYQFYDIKSSAALYYYAKGQELIAVSLYNPENNVTTIKIHTILFPPALLMPDKGVGEKNYQYLLWGLVVLSSLLTGLLLRRKKREQTAPLITIYHLPEPPQKAPLFRVIELPAPVENKNASIYLFGHFTIIDKEGNDISKLFSPLVKELFLLIFLHSSFGRKGISSEKINEILWTGRSVKDAKNNRSVNMVKLKNILEKLGDYSLAKENGKWKLTFEEGVYVDIRHCHQLMEEHHIAQLVQVCGRGGLLMETDYSWLDKFKSDLSTELLNIFTRYLDEHAEQLHPEEIIQTCDTMLHFDSLCEEAVMYKCRALVAMHQHATARSLFRTFKNEYEQLYGEPFEKDYMAVMVND
;
A
#
# COMPACT_ATOMS: atom_id res chain seq x y z
N MET A 1 -10.49 -42.78 59.76
CA MET A 1 -9.26 -42.53 58.97
C MET A 1 -9.17 -41.04 58.68
N PRO A 2 -7.94 -40.49 58.70
CA PRO A 2 -7.62 -39.08 58.93
C PRO A 2 -8.00 -38.23 57.70
N GLY A 3 -8.39 -36.97 57.83
CA GLY A 3 -7.55 -35.92 58.40
C GLY A 3 -6.67 -35.33 57.29
N LEU A 4 -7.28 -34.81 56.22
CA LEU A 4 -6.57 -33.94 55.27
C LEU A 4 -6.68 -32.52 55.79
N THR A 5 -5.59 -32.10 56.41
CA THR A 5 -5.40 -30.78 57.01
C THR A 5 -5.63 -29.69 55.97
N SER A 6 -6.17 -28.54 56.40
CA SER A 6 -6.39 -27.35 55.56
C SER A 6 -5.10 -26.76 54.95
N SER A 7 -3.95 -27.39 55.17
CA SER A 7 -2.68 -27.13 54.50
C SER A 7 -2.71 -27.54 53.03
N ASP A 8 -3.37 -28.64 52.67
CA ASP A 8 -3.17 -29.25 51.34
C ASP A 8 -3.99 -28.58 50.24
N VAL A 9 -5.16 -28.02 50.58
CA VAL A 9 -5.97 -27.22 49.66
C VAL A 9 -5.32 -25.86 49.38
N VAL A 10 -4.66 -25.26 50.38
CA VAL A 10 -3.94 -23.98 50.22
C VAL A 10 -2.63 -24.18 49.45
N LYS A 11 -1.92 -25.28 49.68
CA LYS A 11 -0.73 -25.65 48.89
C LYS A 11 -1.09 -25.93 47.43
N ASN A 12 -2.20 -26.62 47.16
CA ASN A 12 -2.64 -26.88 45.78
C ASN A 12 -3.04 -25.60 45.04
N HIS A 13 -3.72 -24.65 45.68
CA HIS A 13 -4.04 -23.38 45.04
C HIS A 13 -2.82 -22.50 44.80
N LEU A 14 -1.85 -22.47 45.74
CA LEU A 14 -0.59 -21.75 45.56
C LEU A 14 0.27 -22.41 44.47
N PHE A 15 0.28 -23.74 44.40
CA PHE A 15 0.99 -24.50 43.37
C PHE A 15 0.39 -24.28 41.97
N ILE A 16 -0.93 -24.32 41.85
CA ILE A 16 -1.65 -24.08 40.58
C ILE A 16 -1.46 -22.63 40.11
N THR A 17 -1.53 -21.64 41.02
CA THR A 17 -1.26 -20.23 40.65
C THR A 17 0.20 -19.99 40.29
N THR A 18 1.15 -20.63 40.97
CA THR A 18 2.58 -20.53 40.64
C THR A 18 2.88 -21.21 39.30
N ILE A 19 2.21 -22.32 38.97
CA ILE A 19 2.31 -22.99 37.66
C ILE A 19 1.67 -22.14 36.55
N LEU A 20 0.52 -21.49 36.80
CA LEU A 20 -0.10 -20.57 35.85
C LEU A 20 0.76 -19.32 35.61
N LEU A 21 1.42 -18.78 36.64
CA LEU A 21 2.38 -17.68 36.53
C LEU A 21 3.67 -18.10 35.81
N LEU A 22 4.17 -19.31 36.07
CA LEU A 22 5.29 -19.90 35.34
C LEU A 22 4.91 -20.17 33.88
N LEU A 23 3.71 -20.66 33.59
CA LEU A 23 3.21 -20.87 32.22
C LEU A 23 3.01 -19.53 31.49
N PHE A 24 2.57 -18.48 32.17
CA PHE A 24 2.49 -17.13 31.61
C PHE A 24 3.87 -16.50 31.37
N ALA A 25 4.86 -16.78 32.24
CA ALA A 25 6.25 -16.35 32.06
C ALA A 25 7.03 -17.22 31.06
N LEU A 26 6.56 -18.44 30.80
CA LEU A 26 7.15 -19.41 29.87
C LEU A 26 6.47 -19.43 28.51
N PHE A 27 5.47 -18.60 28.23
CA PHE A 27 5.11 -18.30 26.84
C PHE A 27 6.25 -17.49 26.25
N PRO A 28 7.12 -18.07 25.41
CA PRO A 28 7.95 -17.25 24.57
C PRO A 28 6.95 -16.74 23.54
N CYS A 29 6.36 -15.57 23.79
CA CYS A 29 5.94 -14.76 22.66
C CYS A 29 7.26 -14.47 21.93
N GLY A 30 7.60 -15.36 21.00
CA GLY A 30 8.62 -15.14 20.02
C GLY A 30 8.14 -13.95 19.20
N ILE A 31 8.36 -12.76 19.73
CA ILE A 31 8.50 -11.56 18.93
C ILE A 31 9.74 -11.90 18.10
N ARG A 32 9.53 -12.54 16.95
CA ARG A 32 10.48 -12.48 15.85
C ARG A 32 10.44 -11.02 15.38
N ALA A 33 10.99 -10.12 16.20
CA ALA A 33 11.38 -8.82 15.73
C ALA A 33 12.47 -9.12 14.71
N GLN A 34 12.13 -9.02 13.44
CA GLN A 34 13.13 -8.80 12.42
C GLN A 34 13.93 -7.58 12.88
N ASN A 35 15.21 -7.79 13.22
CA ASN A 35 16.16 -6.75 13.63
C ASN A 35 16.56 -5.90 12.42
N VAL A 36 15.57 -5.30 11.79
CA VAL A 36 15.69 -4.60 10.51
C VAL A 36 15.51 -3.12 10.79
N TYR A 37 16.59 -2.52 11.29
CA TYR A 37 16.68 -1.11 11.66
C TYR A 37 18.09 -0.59 11.39
N GLY A 38 18.24 0.73 11.40
CA GLY A 38 19.46 1.44 11.05
C GLY A 38 19.18 2.50 9.98
N LEU A 39 20.24 3.22 9.63
CA LEU A 39 20.25 4.27 8.63
C LEU A 39 21.18 3.86 7.49
N GLU A 40 20.66 3.79 6.26
CA GLU A 40 21.45 3.67 5.05
C GLU A 40 21.84 5.06 4.53
N PHE A 41 23.07 5.17 4.03
CA PHE A 41 23.66 6.39 3.52
C PHE A 41 23.67 6.36 1.99
N ALA A 42 22.93 7.28 1.36
CA ALA A 42 23.04 7.57 -0.07
C ALA A 42 24.42 8.17 -0.37
N GLY A 43 25.26 7.43 -1.09
CA GLY A 43 26.60 7.88 -1.44
C GLY A 43 26.87 7.93 -2.94
N LYS A 44 26.95 6.75 -3.56
CA LYS A 44 27.32 6.64 -4.98
C LYS A 44 26.11 6.78 -5.90
N LYS A 45 26.37 7.24 -7.14
CA LYS A 45 25.37 7.39 -8.22
C LYS A 45 24.22 8.36 -7.90
N ILE A 46 24.47 9.31 -7.00
CA ILE A 46 23.55 10.40 -6.65
C ILE A 46 24.32 11.74 -6.62
N ALA A 47 23.60 12.84 -6.84
CA ALA A 47 24.13 14.20 -6.75
C ALA A 47 24.66 14.48 -5.33
N GLN A 48 25.68 15.35 -5.21
CA GLN A 48 26.41 15.53 -3.95
C GLN A 48 25.53 16.09 -2.84
N GLU A 49 24.64 17.00 -3.21
CA GLU A 49 23.67 17.67 -2.34
C GLU A 49 22.57 16.74 -1.82
N LEU A 50 22.38 15.57 -2.42
CA LEU A 50 21.38 14.57 -1.98
C LEU A 50 22.02 13.41 -1.19
N ARG A 51 23.31 13.53 -0.85
CA ARG A 51 24.04 12.50 -0.11
C ARG A 51 23.70 12.55 1.38
N THR A 52 23.60 11.40 2.01
CA THR A 52 23.20 11.32 3.41
C THR A 52 24.32 11.82 4.32
N SER A 53 23.94 12.64 5.30
CA SER A 53 24.81 13.17 6.36
C SER A 53 24.18 12.85 7.71
N LEU A 54 24.98 12.49 8.70
CA LEU A 54 24.55 12.38 10.09
C LEU A 54 25.49 13.22 10.98
N ASN A 55 24.94 14.26 11.58
CA ASN A 55 25.62 15.14 12.52
C ASN A 55 25.13 14.86 13.94
N LEU A 56 25.99 14.26 14.78
CA LEU A 56 25.62 13.87 16.14
C LEU A 56 25.42 15.07 17.08
N PHE A 57 26.06 16.20 16.77
CA PHE A 57 26.15 17.37 17.65
C PHE A 57 25.98 18.67 16.84
N PRO A 58 24.75 18.94 16.33
CA PRO A 58 24.48 20.07 15.45
C PRO A 58 24.64 21.42 16.14
N ASP A 59 24.23 21.51 17.40
CA ASP A 59 24.20 22.77 18.15
C ASP A 59 25.61 23.06 18.72
N GLU A 60 26.03 22.31 19.74
CA GLU A 60 27.31 22.49 20.44
C GLU A 60 28.22 21.27 20.29
N PRO A 61 29.55 21.43 20.15
CA PRO A 61 30.48 20.32 20.05
C PRO A 61 30.52 19.46 21.33
N LEU A 62 30.89 18.19 21.17
CA LEU A 62 31.09 17.26 22.28
C LEU A 62 32.32 17.68 23.09
N THR A 63 32.13 17.93 24.37
CA THR A 63 33.24 18.14 25.31
C THR A 63 33.83 16.80 25.76
N VAL A 64 35.14 16.62 25.58
CA VAL A 64 35.89 15.45 26.03
C VAL A 64 36.95 15.86 27.04
N LYS A 65 37.07 15.12 28.15
CA LYS A 65 38.06 15.38 29.20
C LYS A 65 39.33 14.54 29.04
N ASP A 66 39.23 13.23 29.28
CA ASP A 66 40.39 12.33 29.32
C ASP A 66 40.31 11.25 28.24
N ASP A 67 39.26 10.44 28.24
CA ASP A 67 39.04 9.31 27.34
C ASP A 67 37.67 9.38 26.66
N CYS A 68 37.62 8.88 25.42
CA CYS A 68 36.37 8.79 24.67
C CYS A 68 36.39 7.58 23.73
N ASP A 69 35.32 6.81 23.79
CA ASP A 69 35.05 5.65 22.96
C ASP A 69 33.82 5.92 22.09
N LEU A 70 34.02 5.97 20.77
CA LEU A 70 32.95 5.99 19.77
C LEU A 70 32.77 4.58 19.22
N SER A 71 31.62 3.96 19.45
CA SER A 71 31.30 2.64 18.92
C SER A 71 30.02 2.64 18.08
N PHE A 72 29.98 1.83 17.02
CA PHE A 72 28.84 1.73 16.13
C PHE A 72 28.89 0.44 15.31
N ASP A 73 27.72 0.01 14.83
CA ASP A 73 27.62 -1.09 13.87
C ASP A 73 27.62 -0.54 12.43
N LEU A 74 28.49 -1.07 11.58
CA LEU A 74 28.64 -0.70 10.18
C LEU A 74 28.39 -1.91 9.27
N SER A 75 27.66 -1.71 8.17
CA SER A 75 27.57 -2.64 7.06
C SER A 75 27.69 -1.88 5.74
N PHE A 76 28.36 -2.40 4.73
CA PHE A 76 28.26 -1.82 3.39
C PHE A 76 27.01 -2.35 2.67
N ALA A 77 26.26 -1.48 2.00
CA ALA A 77 25.05 -1.88 1.29
C ALA A 77 25.41 -2.73 0.06
N PRO A 78 24.71 -3.84 -0.25
CA PRO A 78 25.03 -4.68 -1.40
C PRO A 78 24.75 -3.97 -2.73
N GLY A 79 25.28 -4.50 -3.84
CA GLY A 79 24.95 -4.02 -5.20
C GLY A 79 25.82 -2.88 -5.75
N TYR A 80 26.90 -2.51 -5.06
CA TYR A 80 27.82 -1.46 -5.53
C TYR A 80 29.22 -2.01 -5.87
N ASP A 81 29.78 -1.51 -6.97
CA ASP A 81 31.13 -1.86 -7.43
C ASP A 81 32.24 -1.15 -6.64
N SER A 82 31.88 -0.08 -5.92
CA SER A 82 32.83 0.72 -5.14
C SER A 82 32.21 1.30 -3.88
N TYR A 83 32.97 1.19 -2.78
CA TYR A 83 32.63 1.70 -1.45
C TYR A 83 33.63 2.76 -0.99
N PHE A 84 34.40 3.36 -1.91
CA PHE A 84 35.36 4.40 -1.53
C PHE A 84 34.66 5.59 -0.86
N GLY A 85 35.14 6.02 0.30
CA GLY A 85 34.70 7.27 0.92
C GLY A 85 34.84 7.31 2.46
N TYR A 86 34.49 8.47 3.01
CA TYR A 86 34.48 8.79 4.44
C TYR A 86 33.31 8.09 5.14
N ILE A 87 33.61 7.23 6.12
CA ILE A 87 32.63 6.65 7.05
C ILE A 87 32.29 7.70 8.10
N PHE A 88 33.30 8.23 8.77
CA PHE A 88 33.14 9.37 9.66
C PHE A 88 34.28 10.36 9.51
N ARG A 89 34.00 11.61 9.92
CA ARG A 89 34.95 12.69 10.15
C ARG A 89 34.74 13.26 11.54
N ILE A 90 35.82 13.33 12.32
CA ILE A 90 35.87 14.05 13.59
C ILE A 90 36.68 15.32 13.37
N THR A 91 36.17 16.48 13.80
CA THR A 91 36.88 17.76 13.71
C THR A 91 36.98 18.41 15.08
N ASN A 92 38.16 18.96 15.39
CA ASN A 92 38.44 19.63 16.66
C ASN A 92 38.28 21.16 16.59
N GLU A 93 38.47 21.83 17.73
CA GLU A 93 38.40 23.29 17.86
C GLU A 93 39.41 24.06 17.00
N LEU A 94 40.50 23.41 16.56
CA LEU A 94 41.52 23.98 15.68
C LEU A 94 41.24 23.73 14.19
N GLY A 95 40.15 23.02 13.86
CA GLY A 95 39.80 22.63 12.49
C GLY A 95 40.56 21.41 11.95
N GLN A 96 41.31 20.70 12.78
CA GLN A 96 42.00 19.47 12.39
C GLN A 96 41.01 18.30 12.32
N ASN A 97 41.15 17.46 11.30
CA ASN A 97 40.29 16.32 11.04
C ASN A 97 40.96 14.98 11.38
N THR A 98 40.16 14.05 11.90
CA THR A 98 40.47 12.62 11.98
C THR A 98 39.37 11.85 11.27
N ASP A 99 39.75 11.12 10.23
CA ASP A 99 38.83 10.52 9.28
C ASP A 99 38.98 9.00 9.26
N LEU A 100 37.85 8.28 9.25
CA LEU A 100 37.81 6.87 8.94
C LEU A 100 37.33 6.69 7.50
N ILE A 101 38.19 6.18 6.63
CA ILE A 101 37.95 6.14 5.18
C ILE A 101 38.05 4.70 4.68
N TYR A 102 37.05 4.24 3.95
CA TYR A 102 37.17 2.99 3.19
C TYR A 102 37.88 3.26 1.85
N SER A 103 38.92 2.47 1.56
CA SER A 103 39.65 2.51 0.29
C SER A 103 39.42 1.24 -0.52
N ASN A 104 38.90 1.42 -1.73
CA ASN A 104 38.74 0.34 -2.70
C ASN A 104 40.09 -0.25 -3.16
N GLN A 105 41.15 0.56 -3.21
CA GLN A 105 42.47 0.11 -3.69
C GLN A 105 43.11 -0.88 -2.71
N THR A 106 42.99 -0.62 -1.41
CA THR A 106 43.58 -1.46 -0.37
C THR A 106 42.58 -2.44 0.24
N GLN A 107 41.30 -2.35 -0.14
CA GLN A 107 40.17 -3.11 0.41
C GLN A 107 40.12 -3.03 1.94
N SER A 108 40.34 -1.83 2.48
CA SER A 108 40.46 -1.60 3.92
C SER A 108 39.82 -0.30 4.36
N ILE A 109 39.40 -0.26 5.62
CA ILE A 109 39.25 1.01 6.33
C ILE A 109 40.62 1.49 6.80
N ASN A 110 40.86 2.78 6.67
CA ASN A 110 42.09 3.47 7.06
C ASN A 110 41.72 4.64 7.95
N LEU A 111 42.46 4.81 9.04
CA LEU A 111 42.35 6.00 9.89
C LEU A 111 43.41 7.02 9.46
N VAL A 112 42.96 8.22 9.11
CA VAL A 112 43.78 9.35 8.65
C VAL A 112 43.62 10.50 9.64
N SER A 113 44.71 11.21 9.92
CA SER A 113 44.73 12.38 10.79
C SER A 113 45.39 13.54 10.07
N GLY A 114 44.64 14.61 9.79
CA GLY A 114 45.10 15.67 8.90
C GLY A 114 45.48 15.11 7.54
N ASP A 115 46.75 15.27 7.17
CA ASP A 115 47.31 14.84 5.89
C ASP A 115 48.08 13.49 5.96
N GLU A 116 48.06 12.81 7.11
CA GLU A 116 48.88 11.61 7.36
C GLU A 116 48.06 10.35 7.70
N TYR A 117 48.49 9.21 7.16
CA TYR A 117 47.99 7.90 7.60
C TYR A 117 48.51 7.59 9.00
N THR A 118 47.61 7.22 9.91
CA THR A 118 47.98 6.89 11.29
C THR A 118 48.65 5.52 11.44
N GLY A 119 48.61 4.70 10.37
CA GLY A 119 49.05 3.30 10.35
C GLY A 119 47.99 2.30 10.80
N ILE A 120 46.85 2.76 11.33
CA ILE A 120 45.71 1.89 11.67
C ILE A 120 44.92 1.59 10.39
N LEU A 121 44.89 0.32 10.00
CA LEU A 121 44.09 -0.17 8.88
C LEU A 121 43.48 -1.54 9.18
N PHE A 122 42.33 -1.83 8.58
CA PHE A 122 41.72 -3.16 8.63
C PHE A 122 41.23 -3.58 7.25
N LYS A 123 41.76 -4.70 6.74
CA LYS A 123 41.38 -5.29 5.47
C LYS A 123 40.20 -6.22 5.63
N PHE A 124 39.18 -6.02 4.81
CA PHE A 124 38.03 -6.91 4.74
C PHE A 124 38.29 -8.03 3.74
N PRO A 125 37.84 -9.27 3.98
CA PRO A 125 37.73 -10.26 2.92
C PRO A 125 36.82 -9.72 1.80
N PRO A 126 37.19 -9.84 0.51
CA PRO A 126 36.40 -9.28 -0.59
C PRO A 126 34.94 -9.74 -0.61
N SER A 127 34.68 -10.99 -0.20
CA SER A 127 33.35 -11.58 -0.11
C SER A 127 32.51 -11.12 1.09
N GLU A 128 33.13 -10.43 2.06
CA GLU A 128 32.48 -10.04 3.31
C GLU A 128 32.36 -8.52 3.49
N VAL A 129 32.77 -7.73 2.49
CA VAL A 129 32.66 -6.27 2.55
C VAL A 129 31.19 -5.85 2.70
N ALA A 130 30.30 -6.37 1.86
CA ALA A 130 28.90 -5.94 1.80
C ALA A 130 27.94 -6.94 2.46
N GLY A 131 26.84 -6.41 3.00
CA GLY A 131 25.72 -7.18 3.56
C GLY A 131 25.96 -7.77 4.96
N LYS A 132 27.15 -7.60 5.54
CA LYS A 132 27.49 -8.07 6.88
C LYS A 132 27.72 -6.89 7.83
N TRP A 133 27.19 -7.01 9.05
CA TRP A 133 27.41 -6.05 10.12
C TRP A 133 28.74 -6.30 10.83
N TYR A 134 29.48 -5.22 11.08
CA TYR A 134 30.72 -5.16 11.83
C TYR A 134 30.57 -4.15 12.96
N HIS A 135 30.91 -4.55 14.18
CA HIS A 135 30.93 -3.65 15.32
C HIS A 135 32.28 -2.94 15.40
N LEU A 136 32.33 -1.63 15.18
CA LEU A 136 33.55 -0.82 15.27
C LEU A 136 33.59 -0.09 16.60
N GLN A 137 34.78 -0.01 17.21
CA GLN A 137 35.04 0.82 18.37
C GLN A 137 36.32 1.63 18.13
N PHE A 138 36.16 2.94 18.03
CA PHE A 138 37.24 3.93 17.95
C PHE A 138 37.43 4.54 19.34
N SER A 139 38.59 4.31 19.93
CA SER A 139 38.96 4.76 21.27
C SER A 139 40.11 5.75 21.20
N PHE A 140 40.05 6.84 21.94
CA PHE A 140 41.20 7.73 22.11
C PHE A 140 41.34 8.23 23.55
N ASN A 141 42.58 8.55 23.92
CA ASN A 141 42.91 9.13 25.21
C ASN A 141 43.73 10.42 25.02
N GLN A 142 43.25 11.55 25.53
CA GLN A 142 43.87 12.87 25.36
C GLN A 142 45.26 12.94 25.98
N ALA A 143 45.43 12.40 27.19
CA ALA A 143 46.69 12.51 27.94
C ALA A 143 47.83 11.73 27.29
N THR A 144 47.54 10.50 26.82
CA THR A 144 48.53 9.62 26.20
C THR A 144 48.63 9.79 24.69
N ARG A 145 47.62 10.40 24.05
CA ARG A 145 47.39 10.47 22.60
C ARG A 145 47.27 9.11 21.93
N ILE A 146 47.07 8.04 22.71
CA ILE A 146 46.87 6.71 22.15
C ILE A 146 45.48 6.65 21.54
N THR A 147 45.42 6.23 20.29
CA THR A 147 44.19 5.94 19.54
C THR A 147 44.19 4.48 19.14
N THR A 148 43.04 3.84 19.28
CA THR A 148 42.85 2.41 19.04
C THR A 148 41.58 2.17 18.24
N LEU A 149 41.66 1.26 17.26
CA LEU A 149 40.49 0.79 16.53
C LEU A 149 40.30 -0.70 16.81
N LYS A 150 39.09 -1.09 17.23
CA LYS A 150 38.68 -2.49 17.35
C LYS A 150 37.52 -2.78 16.40
N ILE A 151 37.47 -4.00 15.89
CA ILE A 151 36.41 -4.51 15.03
C ILE A 151 35.96 -5.87 15.55
N ASN A 152 34.67 -6.01 15.82
CA ASN A 152 34.07 -7.20 16.45
C ASN A 152 34.82 -7.60 17.74
N GLY A 153 35.25 -6.60 18.52
CA GLY A 153 36.04 -6.77 19.75
C GLY A 153 37.52 -7.09 19.54
N GLN A 154 37.97 -7.36 18.32
CA GLN A 154 39.38 -7.62 18.01
C GLN A 154 40.13 -6.33 17.71
N LEU A 155 41.37 -6.22 18.20
CA LEU A 155 42.24 -5.07 17.94
C LEU A 155 42.66 -5.03 16.47
N ALA A 156 42.22 -4.01 15.73
CA ALA A 156 42.64 -3.76 14.35
C ALA A 156 43.97 -2.98 14.30
N GLY A 157 44.15 -2.02 15.22
CA GLY A 157 45.40 -1.27 15.33
C GLY A 157 45.38 -0.30 16.50
N SER A 158 46.57 0.12 16.93
CA SER A 158 46.78 1.13 17.96
C SER A 158 48.00 1.97 17.63
N THR A 159 47.90 3.28 17.82
CA THR A 159 48.98 4.22 17.50
C THR A 159 48.93 5.43 18.42
N THR A 160 50.05 6.15 18.52
CA THR A 160 50.09 7.44 19.21
C THR A 160 49.94 8.55 18.18
N MET A 161 48.89 9.36 18.31
CA MET A 161 48.56 10.39 17.33
C MET A 161 49.60 11.53 17.34
N PRO A 162 49.96 12.09 16.17
CA PRO A 162 50.90 13.20 16.08
C PRO A 162 50.45 14.43 16.89
N ALA A 163 49.14 14.72 16.84
CA ALA A 163 48.48 15.79 17.57
C ALA A 163 47.34 15.24 18.46
N PRO A 164 46.98 15.93 19.55
CA PRO A 164 45.81 15.56 20.36
C PRO A 164 44.51 15.79 19.55
N LEU A 165 43.48 14.97 19.82
CA LEU A 165 42.17 15.16 19.19
C LEU A 165 41.50 16.46 19.63
N GLY A 166 41.87 17.05 20.77
CA GLY A 166 41.29 18.32 21.24
C GLY A 166 40.00 18.12 22.05
N ASN A 167 39.63 19.13 22.84
CA ASN A 167 38.62 18.96 23.88
C ASN A 167 37.19 19.17 23.38
N GLN A 168 37.01 19.74 22.19
CA GLN A 168 35.70 20.03 21.59
C GLN A 168 35.60 19.36 20.23
N LEU A 169 34.79 18.31 20.14
CA LEU A 169 34.70 17.47 18.95
C LEU A 169 33.37 17.63 18.23
N ARG A 170 33.42 17.77 16.90
CA ARG A 170 32.27 17.58 16.02
C ARG A 170 32.43 16.27 15.27
N ILE A 171 31.37 15.45 15.28
CA ILE A 171 31.40 14.09 14.74
C ILE A 171 30.32 13.99 13.66
N PHE A 172 30.76 13.68 12.45
CA PHE A 172 29.91 13.54 11.27
C PHE A 172 30.10 12.14 10.69
N PHE A 173 29.01 11.50 10.26
CA PHE A 173 29.06 10.32 9.43
C PHE A 173 28.60 10.66 8.00
N GLY A 174 29.25 10.05 7.01
CA GLY A 174 28.91 10.25 5.60
C GLY A 174 29.29 11.64 5.06
N ALA A 175 28.34 12.28 4.37
CA ALA A 175 28.55 13.61 3.82
C ALA A 175 28.67 14.65 4.96
N ASN A 176 29.40 15.74 4.71
CA ASN A 176 29.57 16.83 5.65
C ASN A 176 29.54 18.16 4.90
N HIS A 177 28.69 19.07 5.37
CA HIS A 177 28.51 20.43 4.84
C HIS A 177 28.98 21.52 5.84
N TYR A 178 29.60 21.12 6.95
CA TYR A 178 29.94 22.03 8.02
C TYR A 178 31.18 22.89 7.70
N LYS A 179 30.93 24.18 7.42
CA LYS A 179 31.94 25.23 7.22
C LYS A 179 32.99 24.83 6.16
N GLN A 180 34.26 24.70 6.56
CA GLN A 180 35.39 24.37 5.68
C GLN A 180 35.74 22.86 5.70
N CYS A 181 34.96 22.05 6.43
CA CYS A 181 35.27 20.64 6.68
C CYS A 181 34.55 19.68 5.72
N ASN A 182 34.15 20.19 4.55
CA ASN A 182 33.25 19.48 3.64
C ASN A 182 33.83 18.15 3.14
N THR A 183 33.00 17.12 3.16
CA THR A 183 33.30 15.82 2.57
C THR A 183 32.06 15.32 1.85
N PHE A 184 32.20 15.01 0.57
CA PHE A 184 31.07 14.50 -0.20
C PHE A 184 31.21 13.02 -0.52
N ASP A 185 32.43 12.48 -0.58
CA ASP A 185 32.63 11.08 -0.96
C ASP A 185 32.42 10.14 0.21
N LEU A 186 31.32 9.39 0.20
CA LEU A 186 31.02 8.37 1.20
C LEU A 186 30.72 7.01 0.52
N PRO A 187 30.98 5.89 1.22
CA PRO A 187 30.41 4.61 0.83
C PRO A 187 28.90 4.63 0.88
N THR A 188 28.24 3.83 0.05
CA THR A 188 26.86 3.40 0.37
C THR A 188 26.95 2.41 1.52
N MET A 189 26.70 2.91 2.73
CA MET A 189 26.86 2.16 3.98
C MET A 189 25.58 2.21 4.82
N ARG A 190 25.49 1.33 5.80
CA ARG A 190 24.42 1.22 6.79
C ARG A 190 25.03 1.35 8.17
N LEU A 191 24.40 2.15 9.01
CA LEU A 191 24.83 2.45 10.37
C LEU A 191 23.71 2.15 11.35
N ARG A 192 24.04 1.62 12.53
CA ARG A 192 23.11 1.52 13.67
C ARG A 192 23.87 1.55 14.99
N ASP A 193 23.14 1.82 16.07
CA ASP A 193 23.65 1.75 17.44
C ASP A 193 24.94 2.56 17.67
N VAL A 194 24.90 3.85 17.29
CA VAL A 194 26.02 4.78 17.53
C VAL A 194 26.05 5.16 19.01
N GLN A 195 27.16 4.91 19.67
CA GLN A 195 27.34 5.12 21.11
C GLN A 195 28.63 5.88 21.38
N ILE A 196 28.59 6.73 22.41
CA ILE A 196 29.76 7.45 22.92
C ILE A 196 29.87 7.19 24.41
N ALA A 197 31.02 6.66 24.85
CA ALA A 197 31.36 6.47 26.24
C ALA A 197 32.56 7.33 26.65
N GLN A 198 32.52 7.87 27.87
CA GLN A 198 33.63 8.59 28.50
C GLN A 198 33.84 8.01 29.90
N SER A 199 35.10 7.80 30.29
CA SER A 199 35.49 7.23 31.57
C SER A 199 34.80 5.89 31.87
N GLY A 200 34.70 5.04 30.84
CA GLY A 200 34.07 3.72 30.91
C GLY A 200 32.54 3.71 31.04
N LYS A 201 31.86 4.87 30.94
CA LYS A 201 30.39 4.97 31.00
C LYS A 201 29.82 5.54 29.70
N THR A 202 28.87 4.84 29.09
CA THR A 202 28.10 5.34 27.94
C THR A 202 27.31 6.58 28.35
N GLN A 203 27.54 7.68 27.62
CA GLN A 203 26.87 8.97 27.83
C GLN A 203 25.81 9.24 26.76
N TYR A 204 26.01 8.73 25.54
CA TYR A 204 25.09 8.90 24.42
C TYR A 204 24.87 7.57 23.70
N HIS A 205 23.64 7.32 23.23
CA HIS A 205 23.30 6.19 22.37
C HIS A 205 22.18 6.56 21.40
N TRP A 206 22.52 6.69 20.11
CA TRP A 206 21.57 6.83 19.01
C TRP A 206 21.37 5.45 18.34
N PRO A 207 20.22 4.79 18.56
CA PRO A 207 19.97 3.46 18.02
C PRO A 207 19.73 3.47 16.51
N LEU A 208 19.26 4.58 15.95
CA LEU A 208 18.89 4.74 14.53
C LEU A 208 17.75 3.80 14.13
N ARG A 209 16.64 3.84 14.89
CA ARG A 209 15.49 2.94 14.75
C ARG A 209 14.25 3.61 14.15
N GLN A 210 14.40 4.83 13.66
CA GLN A 210 13.30 5.64 13.16
C GLN A 210 12.72 4.98 11.91
N HIS A 211 11.43 5.20 11.71
CA HIS A 211 10.77 4.86 10.48
C HIS A 211 10.93 6.00 9.44
N ASP A 212 10.88 7.25 9.89
CA ASP A 212 11.07 8.44 9.06
C ASP A 212 11.60 9.62 9.88
N GLY A 213 11.93 10.73 9.21
CA GLY A 213 12.32 12.00 9.80
C GLY A 213 13.82 12.31 9.69
N GLU A 214 14.17 13.58 9.92
CA GLU A 214 15.51 14.14 9.74
C GLU A 214 16.25 14.37 11.08
N GLN A 215 15.70 13.86 12.18
CA GLN A 215 16.25 14.05 13.52
C GLN A 215 16.19 12.74 14.29
N GLU A 216 17.18 12.52 15.15
CA GLU A 216 17.19 11.40 16.09
C GLU A 216 17.67 11.87 17.47
N PHE A 217 17.10 11.30 18.53
CA PHE A 217 17.44 11.65 19.90
C PHE A 217 18.12 10.49 20.61
N ASP A 218 19.21 10.77 21.32
CA ASP A 218 19.90 9.74 22.09
C ASP A 218 19.04 9.25 23.27
N LEU A 219 19.19 7.97 23.63
CA LEU A 219 18.37 7.30 24.66
C LEU A 219 18.71 7.67 26.11
N ILE A 220 19.85 8.32 26.35
CA ILE A 220 20.40 8.56 27.69
C ILE A 220 20.14 10.00 28.15
N CYS A 221 20.48 10.98 27.31
CA CYS A 221 20.35 12.40 27.66
C CYS A 221 19.52 13.22 26.68
N HIS A 222 18.86 12.58 25.70
CA HIS A 222 17.99 13.22 24.71
C HIS A 222 18.67 14.32 23.88
N SER A 223 19.96 14.18 23.63
CA SER A 223 20.74 14.96 22.70
C SER A 223 20.31 14.67 21.25
N LYS A 224 20.12 15.76 20.51
CA LYS A 224 19.62 15.77 19.14
C LYS A 224 20.77 15.53 18.15
N ALA A 225 20.61 14.53 17.29
CA ALA A 225 21.36 14.38 16.04
C ALA A 225 20.49 14.84 14.87
N VAL A 226 21.10 15.40 13.84
CA VAL A 226 20.44 15.82 12.58
C VAL A 226 20.93 14.94 11.45
N ILE A 227 19.98 14.47 10.63
CA ILE A 227 20.24 13.63 9.47
C ILE A 227 19.70 14.32 8.22
N GLU A 228 20.55 14.49 7.21
CA GLU A 228 20.15 15.00 5.90
C GLU A 228 19.95 13.81 4.95
N HIS A 229 18.89 13.82 4.14
CA HIS A 229 18.56 12.78 3.17
C HIS A 229 18.61 11.34 3.75
N PRO A 230 17.86 11.04 4.84
CA PRO A 230 17.90 9.75 5.49
C PRO A 230 17.29 8.63 4.61
N ILE A 231 17.90 7.44 4.63
CA ILE A 231 17.26 6.20 4.17
C ILE A 231 17.10 5.28 5.37
N TRP A 232 15.94 5.37 6.03
CA TRP A 232 15.64 4.53 7.18
C TRP A 232 15.40 3.08 6.77
N LEU A 233 16.18 2.15 7.34
CA LEU A 233 16.06 0.73 7.00
C LEU A 233 14.69 0.16 7.41
N ALA A 234 14.15 0.58 8.56
CA ALA A 234 12.82 0.13 8.99
C ALA A 234 11.75 0.36 7.91
N LYS A 235 11.76 1.56 7.29
CA LYS A 235 10.91 1.91 6.15
C LYS A 235 11.31 1.20 4.87
N ALA A 236 12.59 1.20 4.50
CA ALA A 236 13.06 0.60 3.25
C ALA A 236 12.81 -0.92 3.14
N TYR A 237 12.67 -1.61 4.26
CA TYR A 237 12.32 -3.03 4.31
C TYR A 237 10.81 -3.29 4.44
N SER A 238 10.00 -2.31 4.84
CA SER A 238 8.55 -2.48 5.06
C SER A 238 7.67 -1.66 4.12
N GLU A 239 8.25 -0.75 3.33
CA GLU A 239 7.51 0.07 2.37
C GLU A 239 8.13 0.01 0.98
N TRP A 240 7.26 -0.12 -0.02
CA TRP A 240 7.63 -0.04 -1.42
C TRP A 240 8.06 1.37 -1.81
N ASN A 241 9.24 1.47 -2.43
CA ASN A 241 9.73 2.70 -3.02
C ASN A 241 9.46 2.71 -4.54
N THR A 242 8.71 3.70 -5.03
CA THR A 242 8.50 3.90 -6.48
C THR A 242 9.76 4.44 -7.12
N ARG A 243 10.39 3.63 -7.98
CA ARG A 243 11.63 3.99 -8.66
C ARG A 243 11.41 4.73 -9.96
N GLN A 244 10.41 4.30 -10.75
CA GLN A 244 10.09 4.87 -12.07
C GLN A 244 8.60 4.74 -12.37
N THR A 245 8.08 5.71 -13.12
CA THR A 245 6.81 5.60 -13.85
C THR A 245 7.09 5.90 -15.32
N ILE A 246 6.78 4.96 -16.19
CA ILE A 246 7.15 4.97 -17.61
C ILE A 246 5.87 4.86 -18.42
N THR A 247 5.79 5.65 -19.49
CA THR A 247 4.73 5.58 -20.48
C THR A 247 5.30 5.04 -21.78
N VAL A 248 4.74 3.95 -22.27
CA VAL A 248 5.20 3.22 -23.46
C VAL A 248 4.14 3.25 -24.55
N ASN A 249 4.57 3.49 -25.79
CA ASN A 249 3.67 3.48 -26.95
C ASN A 249 3.20 2.06 -27.29
N GLY A 250 1.88 1.88 -27.40
CA GLY A 250 1.21 0.62 -27.67
C GLY A 250 1.20 -0.34 -26.47
N ASN A 251 1.03 -1.63 -26.76
CA ASN A 251 1.18 -2.69 -25.76
C ASN A 251 2.66 -2.85 -25.37
N ALA A 252 2.91 -3.19 -24.12
CA ALA A 252 4.25 -3.44 -23.62
C ALA A 252 4.42 -4.89 -23.14
N GLY A 253 5.65 -5.37 -23.23
CA GLY A 253 6.10 -6.62 -22.60
C GLY A 253 7.19 -6.33 -21.58
N VAL A 254 7.29 -7.13 -20.52
CA VAL A 254 8.30 -6.94 -19.47
C VAL A 254 8.99 -8.25 -19.12
N THR A 255 10.31 -8.20 -18.93
CA THR A 255 11.11 -9.33 -18.45
C THR A 255 12.33 -8.83 -17.68
N PHE A 256 12.97 -9.73 -16.91
CA PHE A 256 14.07 -9.38 -16.03
C PHE A 256 15.31 -10.25 -16.28
N ASP A 257 16.41 -9.59 -16.62
CA ASP A 257 17.73 -10.20 -16.57
C ASP A 257 18.24 -10.17 -15.13
N LYS A 258 18.03 -11.29 -14.43
CA LYS A 258 18.43 -11.48 -13.03
C LYS A 258 19.94 -11.40 -12.79
N GLU A 259 20.76 -11.71 -13.79
CA GLU A 259 22.21 -11.75 -13.64
C GLU A 259 22.79 -10.33 -13.65
N ASN A 260 22.30 -9.50 -14.57
CA ASN A 260 22.77 -8.12 -14.73
C ASN A 260 21.92 -7.09 -13.95
N GLY A 261 20.74 -7.47 -13.46
CA GLY A 261 19.84 -6.56 -12.75
C GLY A 261 19.18 -5.55 -13.69
N ILE A 262 18.76 -6.01 -14.87
CA ILE A 262 18.15 -5.16 -15.91
C ILE A 262 16.72 -5.62 -16.13
N LEU A 263 15.76 -4.72 -15.87
CA LEU A 263 14.38 -4.89 -16.29
C LEU A 263 14.24 -4.34 -17.71
N TYR A 264 13.89 -5.22 -18.63
CA TYR A 264 13.61 -4.87 -20.02
C TYR A 264 12.12 -4.64 -20.20
N ILE A 265 11.78 -3.52 -20.83
CA ILE A 265 10.42 -3.17 -21.22
C ILE A 265 10.41 -2.97 -22.74
N THR A 266 9.65 -3.78 -23.44
CA THR A 266 9.53 -3.72 -24.89
C THR A 266 8.30 -2.92 -25.29
N GLY A 267 8.49 -1.84 -26.05
CA GLY A 267 7.41 -1.06 -26.66
C GLY A 267 7.31 -1.27 -28.18
N SER A 268 6.41 -0.49 -28.78
CA SER A 268 6.18 -0.49 -30.24
C SER A 268 7.31 0.17 -31.03
N ASP A 269 7.99 1.15 -30.44
CA ASP A 269 9.00 1.98 -31.10
C ASP A 269 10.36 1.97 -30.39
N SER A 270 10.42 1.54 -29.13
CA SER A 270 11.62 1.59 -28.31
C SER A 270 11.74 0.39 -27.38
N LEU A 271 12.99 0.04 -27.03
CA LEU A 271 13.33 -0.84 -25.91
C LEU A 271 13.78 0.02 -24.74
N TYR A 272 13.13 -0.13 -23.59
CA TYR A 272 13.54 0.53 -22.35
C TYR A 272 14.28 -0.47 -21.47
N GLN A 273 15.35 0.00 -20.85
CA GLN A 273 16.22 -0.79 -19.98
C GLN A 273 16.33 -0.05 -18.64
N PHE A 274 15.74 -0.63 -17.61
CA PHE A 274 15.86 -0.12 -16.25
C PHE A 274 16.93 -0.92 -15.51
N THR A 275 18.06 -0.28 -15.20
CA THR A 275 19.14 -0.86 -14.42
C THR A 275 18.90 -0.59 -12.94
N CYS A 276 18.74 -1.66 -12.15
CA CYS A 276 18.46 -1.58 -10.71
C CYS A 276 19.60 -0.85 -9.98
N ASN A 277 20.85 -1.20 -10.32
CA ASN A 277 22.06 -0.58 -9.78
C ASN A 277 22.24 0.88 -10.23
N GLY A 278 21.70 1.80 -9.43
CA GLY A 278 21.78 3.25 -9.67
C GLY A 278 20.50 3.86 -10.24
N ASN A 279 19.40 3.10 -10.26
CA ASN A 279 18.08 3.61 -10.63
C ASN A 279 18.06 4.32 -12.01
N LYS A 280 18.72 3.72 -13.00
CA LYS A 280 18.93 4.35 -14.32
C LYS A 280 18.00 3.75 -15.37
N LEU A 281 17.24 4.61 -16.04
CA LEU A 281 16.47 4.27 -17.23
C LEU A 281 17.25 4.65 -18.49
N SER A 282 17.42 3.70 -19.41
CA SER A 282 17.94 3.93 -20.76
C SER A 282 16.85 3.56 -21.78
N VAL A 283 16.75 4.33 -22.86
CA VAL A 283 15.79 4.09 -23.93
C VAL A 283 16.56 3.96 -25.23
N VAL A 284 16.33 2.85 -25.94
CA VAL A 284 16.95 2.54 -27.22
C VAL A 284 15.85 2.51 -28.29
N PRO A 285 15.81 3.47 -29.22
CA PRO A 285 14.85 3.45 -30.32
C PRO A 285 15.07 2.23 -31.20
N LEU A 286 13.97 1.59 -31.63
CA LEU A 286 14.00 0.53 -32.63
C LEU A 286 14.32 1.14 -34.00
N ALA A 287 15.11 0.43 -34.81
CA ALA A 287 15.37 0.84 -36.19
C ALA A 287 14.09 0.80 -37.05
N GLN A 288 13.13 -0.03 -36.67
CA GLN A 288 11.81 -0.09 -37.27
C GLN A 288 10.74 -0.30 -36.18
N SER A 289 9.76 0.59 -36.10
CA SER A 289 8.61 0.42 -35.22
C SER A 289 7.79 -0.81 -35.62
N ARG A 290 7.18 -1.44 -34.64
CA ARG A 290 6.32 -2.63 -34.80
C ARG A 290 5.04 -2.45 -34.00
N ILE A 291 3.96 -3.10 -34.43
CA ILE A 291 2.71 -3.13 -33.67
C ILE A 291 2.75 -4.36 -32.76
N LEU A 292 2.76 -4.13 -31.45
CA LEU A 292 2.67 -5.22 -30.48
C LEU A 292 1.20 -5.57 -30.23
N PRO A 293 0.76 -6.83 -30.46
CA PRO A 293 -0.60 -7.25 -30.18
C PRO A 293 -0.83 -7.27 -28.67
N ALA A 294 -2.09 -7.08 -28.29
CA ALA A 294 -2.47 -7.04 -26.90
C ALA A 294 -2.43 -8.49 -26.36
N GLY A 295 -1.71 -8.71 -25.26
CA GLY A 295 -1.37 -10.05 -24.76
C GLY A 295 -0.02 -10.61 -25.24
N ASN A 296 0.76 -9.82 -26.00
CA ASN A 296 2.16 -10.18 -26.28
C ASN A 296 2.98 -10.31 -24.98
N VAL A 297 3.98 -11.18 -25.00
CA VAL A 297 4.87 -11.41 -23.86
C VAL A 297 6.31 -11.29 -24.32
N THR A 298 7.14 -10.72 -23.45
CA THR A 298 8.60 -10.70 -23.60
C THR A 298 9.22 -11.56 -22.52
N GLU A 299 10.20 -12.38 -22.88
CA GLU A 299 10.92 -13.27 -21.98
C GLU A 299 12.43 -13.17 -22.23
N PHE A 300 13.24 -13.40 -21.21
CA PHE A 300 14.70 -13.35 -21.33
C PHE A 300 15.29 -14.77 -21.44
N ASP A 301 15.92 -15.08 -22.58
CA ASP A 301 16.71 -16.32 -22.76
C ASP A 301 18.02 -16.16 -21.98
N THR A 302 18.05 -16.68 -20.75
CA THR A 302 19.23 -16.62 -19.87
C THR A 302 20.43 -17.38 -20.39
N LYS A 303 20.26 -18.29 -21.37
CA LYS A 303 21.35 -19.10 -21.92
C LYS A 303 22.02 -18.42 -23.11
N ARG A 304 21.25 -17.69 -23.92
CA ARG A 304 21.77 -16.92 -25.07
C ARG A 304 21.92 -15.42 -24.80
N HIS A 305 21.46 -14.95 -23.64
CA HIS A 305 21.41 -13.53 -23.27
C HIS A 305 20.66 -12.69 -24.32
N GLN A 306 19.46 -13.14 -24.69
CA GLN A 306 18.66 -12.53 -25.76
C GLN A 306 17.20 -12.34 -25.33
N LEU A 307 16.60 -11.23 -25.75
CA LEU A 307 15.17 -11.00 -25.57
C LEU A 307 14.37 -11.78 -26.61
N LEU A 308 13.37 -12.50 -26.12
CA LEU A 308 12.36 -13.19 -26.89
C LEU A 308 11.05 -12.42 -26.75
N ASN A 309 10.32 -12.24 -27.84
CA ASN A 309 8.97 -11.69 -27.82
C ASN A 309 8.06 -12.59 -28.64
N TYR A 310 6.89 -12.92 -28.09
CA TYR A 310 5.99 -13.86 -28.72
C TYR A 310 4.53 -13.51 -28.46
N PHE A 311 3.69 -14.10 -29.31
CA PHE A 311 2.24 -14.09 -29.20
C PHE A 311 1.78 -15.55 -29.33
N VAL A 312 1.13 -16.09 -28.30
CA VAL A 312 0.88 -17.54 -28.18
C VAL A 312 0.13 -18.09 -29.39
N ASP A 313 -0.88 -17.36 -29.86
CA ASP A 313 -1.74 -17.73 -30.98
C ASP A 313 -0.97 -17.89 -32.31
N ASP A 314 0.14 -17.16 -32.48
CA ASP A 314 0.96 -17.20 -33.69
C ASP A 314 1.98 -18.35 -33.67
N GLN A 315 2.26 -18.92 -32.49
CA GLN A 315 3.26 -19.97 -32.28
C GLN A 315 4.64 -19.61 -32.86
N GLN A 316 4.98 -18.32 -32.82
CA GLN A 316 6.23 -17.77 -33.33
C GLN A 316 6.91 -16.87 -32.29
N VAL A 317 8.24 -16.98 -32.24
CA VAL A 317 9.09 -16.15 -31.38
C VAL A 317 9.96 -15.24 -32.23
N ALA A 318 9.89 -13.93 -31.95
CA ALA A 318 10.80 -12.91 -32.43
C ALA A 318 11.97 -12.76 -31.46
N ARG A 319 13.16 -12.53 -32.00
CA ARG A 319 14.40 -12.33 -31.24
C ARG A 319 14.90 -10.92 -31.44
N TYR A 320 15.34 -10.26 -30.38
CA TYR A 320 15.92 -8.91 -30.48
C TYR A 320 17.40 -8.96 -30.87
N ASP A 321 17.80 -8.08 -31.79
CA ASP A 321 19.20 -7.86 -32.17
C ASP A 321 19.70 -6.53 -31.57
N ASN A 322 20.65 -6.63 -30.62
CA ASN A 322 21.23 -5.47 -29.94
C ASN A 322 22.10 -4.58 -30.85
N THR A 323 22.60 -5.09 -31.98
CA THR A 323 23.48 -4.34 -32.90
C THR A 323 22.65 -3.57 -33.92
N GLN A 324 21.60 -4.21 -34.45
CA GLN A 324 20.72 -3.62 -35.46
C GLN A 324 19.54 -2.85 -34.87
N HIS A 325 19.24 -3.05 -33.58
CA HIS A 325 18.04 -2.55 -32.90
C HIS A 325 16.73 -2.96 -33.61
N THR A 326 16.70 -4.20 -34.11
CA THR A 326 15.58 -4.80 -34.84
C THR A 326 15.09 -6.07 -34.18
N TRP A 327 13.87 -6.47 -34.51
CA TRP A 327 13.31 -7.77 -34.15
C TRP A 327 13.33 -8.69 -35.38
N SER A 328 13.72 -9.95 -35.19
CA SER A 328 13.91 -10.91 -36.29
C SER A 328 12.64 -11.29 -37.06
N LYS A 329 11.46 -10.99 -36.51
CA LYS A 329 10.17 -11.26 -37.13
C LYS A 329 9.25 -10.05 -37.01
N PRO A 330 8.49 -9.70 -38.05
CA PRO A 330 7.40 -8.74 -37.93
C PRO A 330 6.31 -9.35 -37.03
N VAL A 331 5.56 -8.50 -36.34
CA VAL A 331 4.38 -8.93 -35.58
C VAL A 331 3.14 -8.46 -36.32
N GLU A 332 2.19 -9.37 -36.54
CA GLU A 332 0.92 -9.05 -37.18
C GLU A 332 0.00 -8.32 -36.19
N GLY A 333 -0.43 -7.10 -36.55
CA GLY A 333 -1.28 -6.27 -35.69
C GLY A 333 -2.74 -6.73 -35.61
N ASN A 334 -3.46 -6.24 -34.59
CA ASN A 334 -4.92 -6.39 -34.38
C ASN A 334 -5.46 -7.82 -34.18
N LYS A 335 -4.72 -8.68 -33.48
CA LYS A 335 -5.23 -9.98 -33.01
C LYS A 335 -5.66 -9.91 -31.55
N VAL A 336 -6.76 -10.61 -31.23
CA VAL A 336 -7.22 -10.83 -29.85
C VAL A 336 -6.73 -12.22 -29.45
N THR A 337 -5.95 -12.32 -28.37
CA THR A 337 -5.42 -13.60 -27.91
C THR A 337 -6.48 -14.46 -27.21
N GLY A 338 -6.36 -15.78 -27.39
CA GLY A 338 -7.03 -16.79 -26.57
C GLY A 338 -6.37 -17.04 -25.20
N PHE A 339 -5.22 -16.40 -24.92
CA PHE A 339 -4.31 -16.76 -23.83
C PHE A 339 -3.94 -15.56 -22.95
N TRP A 340 -4.87 -14.63 -22.68
CA TRP A 340 -4.62 -13.51 -21.78
C TRP A 340 -4.13 -13.98 -20.42
N GLN A 341 -3.09 -13.30 -19.93
CA GLN A 341 -2.44 -13.56 -18.64
C GLN A 341 -2.06 -15.04 -18.39
N HIS A 342 -1.71 -15.78 -19.44
CA HIS A 342 -1.07 -17.08 -19.29
C HIS A 342 0.22 -16.95 -18.44
N ASN A 343 0.54 -17.99 -17.69
CA ASN A 343 1.83 -18.05 -17.00
C ASN A 343 2.90 -18.55 -17.96
N HIS A 344 4.13 -18.10 -17.76
CA HIS A 344 5.25 -18.51 -18.59
C HIS A 344 6.56 -18.46 -17.82
N PHE A 345 7.53 -19.24 -18.28
CA PHE A 345 8.92 -19.09 -17.89
C PHE A 345 9.86 -19.68 -18.95
N TYR A 346 11.08 -19.15 -19.02
CA TYR A 346 12.18 -19.80 -19.73
C TYR A 346 12.90 -20.81 -18.83
N SER A 347 12.95 -22.07 -19.29
CA SER A 347 13.69 -23.17 -18.68
C SER A 347 15.10 -23.27 -19.29
N PRO A 348 16.16 -22.86 -18.58
CA PRO A 348 17.53 -23.12 -19.02
C PRO A 348 17.88 -24.62 -19.02
N TYR A 349 17.17 -25.44 -18.23
CA TYR A 349 17.37 -26.89 -18.12
C TYR A 349 17.31 -27.60 -19.49
N ASP A 350 16.32 -27.24 -20.31
CA ASP A 350 16.12 -27.80 -21.65
C ASP A 350 16.00 -26.72 -22.75
N SER A 351 16.39 -25.48 -22.43
CA SER A 351 16.45 -24.34 -23.36
C SER A 351 15.10 -24.08 -24.05
N SER A 352 14.03 -24.07 -23.26
CA SER A 352 12.66 -23.96 -23.76
C SER A 352 11.84 -22.95 -22.99
N LEU A 353 10.99 -22.21 -23.71
CA LEU A 353 9.92 -21.40 -23.12
C LEU A 353 8.71 -22.31 -22.87
N TYR A 354 8.16 -22.27 -21.66
CA TYR A 354 6.92 -22.93 -21.31
C TYR A 354 5.81 -21.91 -21.08
N VAL A 355 4.59 -22.26 -21.52
CA VAL A 355 3.38 -21.44 -21.40
C VAL A 355 2.26 -22.30 -20.79
N PHE A 356 1.53 -21.74 -19.83
CA PHE A 356 0.50 -22.45 -19.05
C PHE A 356 -0.78 -21.63 -18.96
N GLY A 357 -1.88 -22.27 -19.35
CA GLY A 357 -3.22 -21.72 -19.18
C GLY A 357 -3.41 -20.39 -19.91
N GLY A 358 -4.24 -19.52 -19.35
CA GLY A 358 -4.70 -18.27 -19.95
C GLY A 358 -6.21 -18.26 -20.16
N TYR A 359 -6.71 -17.09 -20.57
CA TYR A 359 -8.12 -16.83 -20.81
C TYR A 359 -8.32 -16.11 -22.13
N GLY A 360 -9.38 -16.43 -22.87
CA GLY A 360 -9.77 -15.69 -24.04
C GLY A 360 -10.98 -16.32 -24.70
N HIS A 361 -11.67 -15.55 -25.54
CA HIS A 361 -12.90 -16.00 -26.20
C HIS A 361 -13.93 -16.63 -25.23
N TYR A 362 -14.04 -16.08 -24.01
CA TYR A 362 -14.92 -16.56 -22.92
C TYR A 362 -14.57 -17.97 -22.42
N HIS A 363 -13.32 -18.40 -22.58
CA HIS A 363 -12.83 -19.71 -22.17
C HIS A 363 -11.50 -19.61 -21.44
N TYR A 364 -11.38 -20.28 -20.29
CA TYR A 364 -10.11 -20.55 -19.62
C TYR A 364 -9.51 -21.82 -20.19
N THR A 365 -8.20 -21.85 -20.40
CA THR A 365 -7.49 -23.04 -20.88
C THR A 365 -6.59 -23.65 -19.79
N ALA A 366 -6.39 -24.96 -19.85
CA ALA A 366 -5.38 -25.70 -19.09
C ALA A 366 -4.23 -26.19 -19.98
N GLU A 367 -4.13 -25.65 -21.20
CA GLU A 367 -3.11 -26.06 -22.15
C GLU A 367 -1.71 -25.73 -21.62
N VAL A 368 -0.78 -26.65 -21.85
CA VAL A 368 0.65 -26.44 -21.66
C VAL A 368 1.30 -26.42 -23.03
N GLN A 369 2.00 -25.34 -23.34
CA GLN A 369 2.73 -25.22 -24.60
C GLN A 369 4.22 -25.03 -24.32
N LYS A 370 5.04 -25.43 -25.29
CA LYS A 370 6.50 -25.38 -25.22
C LYS A 370 7.07 -24.90 -26.53
N TYR A 371 7.95 -23.91 -26.46
CA TYR A 371 8.81 -23.52 -27.57
C TYR A 371 10.27 -23.85 -27.24
N SER A 372 10.85 -24.77 -27.99
CA SER A 372 12.26 -25.09 -27.88
C SER A 372 13.08 -24.11 -28.70
N THR A 373 13.95 -23.37 -28.02
CA THR A 373 14.84 -22.42 -28.68
C THR A 373 16.02 -23.11 -29.39
N ALA A 374 16.21 -24.42 -29.18
CA ALA A 374 17.31 -25.18 -29.77
C ALA A 374 17.02 -25.59 -31.23
N ASP A 375 15.77 -25.88 -31.55
CA ASP A 375 15.28 -26.31 -32.87
C ASP A 375 14.20 -25.38 -33.46
N ASP A 376 13.86 -24.30 -32.75
CA ASP A 376 12.82 -23.32 -33.10
C ASP A 376 11.44 -23.96 -33.34
N GLN A 377 11.07 -24.95 -32.52
CA GLN A 377 9.80 -25.67 -32.62
C GLN A 377 8.84 -25.33 -31.47
N TRP A 378 7.61 -25.00 -31.84
CA TRP A 378 6.49 -24.80 -30.90
C TRP A 378 5.58 -26.04 -30.88
N LYS A 379 5.25 -26.57 -29.70
CA LYS A 379 4.44 -27.78 -29.53
C LYS A 379 3.57 -27.70 -28.28
N THR A 380 2.38 -28.29 -28.33
CA THR A 380 1.56 -28.55 -27.14
C THR A 380 2.15 -29.74 -26.35
N VAL A 381 2.21 -29.62 -25.03
CA VAL A 381 2.73 -30.63 -24.11
C VAL A 381 1.58 -31.34 -23.42
N ALA A 382 1.51 -32.66 -23.60
CA ALA A 382 0.58 -33.52 -22.86
C ALA A 382 1.12 -33.76 -21.43
N ALA A 383 0.78 -32.85 -20.52
CA ALA A 383 1.18 -32.96 -19.12
C ALA A 383 0.45 -34.11 -18.39
N LYS A 384 1.13 -34.75 -17.44
CA LYS A 384 0.63 -35.88 -16.64
C LYS A 384 0.56 -35.51 -15.15
N GLY A 385 0.10 -36.44 -14.32
CA GLY A 385 0.05 -36.27 -12.86
C GLY A 385 -1.26 -35.64 -12.40
N ASP A 386 -1.18 -34.75 -11.42
CA ASP A 386 -2.36 -34.05 -10.88
C ASP A 386 -2.98 -33.10 -11.93
N LYS A 387 -4.30 -32.89 -11.83
CA LYS A 387 -5.03 -32.08 -12.80
C LYS A 387 -4.66 -30.59 -12.64
N PHE A 388 -4.10 -30.00 -13.70
CA PHE A 388 -4.04 -28.54 -13.84
C PHE A 388 -5.40 -28.03 -14.32
N ALA A 389 -6.11 -27.29 -13.48
CA ALA A 389 -7.42 -26.74 -13.83
C ALA A 389 -7.27 -25.50 -14.73
N PRO A 390 -8.17 -25.30 -15.72
CA PRO A 390 -8.13 -24.13 -16.60
C PRO A 390 -8.19 -22.81 -15.82
N ARG A 391 -7.20 -21.93 -16.05
CA ARG A 391 -7.05 -20.70 -15.26
C ARG A 391 -6.16 -19.65 -15.93
N TYR A 392 -6.30 -18.41 -15.46
CA TYR A 392 -5.37 -17.29 -15.66
C TYR A 392 -5.10 -16.58 -14.31
N MET A 393 -4.33 -15.50 -14.29
CA MET A 393 -4.07 -14.69 -13.07
C MET A 393 -3.43 -15.47 -11.91
N ALA A 394 -2.69 -16.55 -12.22
CA ALA A 394 -1.91 -17.28 -11.22
C ALA A 394 -0.49 -16.70 -11.14
N ALA A 395 0.23 -17.02 -10.08
CA ALA A 395 1.64 -16.69 -9.93
C ALA A 395 2.50 -17.88 -10.36
N LEU A 396 3.54 -17.65 -11.16
CA LEU A 396 4.52 -18.68 -11.52
C LEU A 396 5.94 -18.27 -11.13
N GLY A 397 6.69 -19.20 -10.53
CA GLY A 397 8.10 -19.04 -10.24
C GLY A 397 8.89 -20.32 -10.49
N ALA A 398 9.95 -20.23 -11.28
CA ALA A 398 10.84 -21.36 -11.60
C ALA A 398 11.98 -21.51 -10.58
N THR A 399 12.48 -22.74 -10.43
CA THR A 399 13.75 -23.00 -9.72
C THR A 399 14.92 -22.36 -10.47
N GLU A 400 16.04 -22.10 -9.79
CA GLU A 400 17.17 -21.37 -10.37
C GLU A 400 17.75 -22.04 -11.62
N ASN A 401 17.76 -23.37 -11.66
CA ASN A 401 18.19 -24.20 -12.79
C ASN A 401 17.08 -24.47 -13.81
N GLY A 402 15.84 -24.04 -13.54
CA GLY A 402 14.68 -24.20 -14.42
C GLY A 402 14.22 -25.65 -14.61
N ASP A 403 14.59 -26.57 -13.73
CA ASP A 403 14.13 -27.97 -13.82
C ASP A 403 12.69 -28.17 -13.33
N SER A 404 12.14 -27.17 -12.65
CA SER A 404 10.78 -27.18 -12.11
C SER A 404 10.22 -25.76 -12.00
N ALA A 405 8.90 -25.65 -12.01
CA ALA A 405 8.19 -24.40 -11.76
C ALA A 405 7.02 -24.59 -10.81
N TYR A 406 6.89 -23.68 -9.86
CA TYR A 406 5.76 -23.62 -8.96
C TYR A 406 4.69 -22.69 -9.54
N ILE A 407 3.41 -23.06 -9.38
CA ILE A 407 2.25 -22.27 -9.82
C ILE A 407 1.31 -22.13 -8.63
N LEU A 408 0.98 -20.89 -8.26
CA LEU A 408 0.12 -20.57 -7.13
C LEU A 408 -1.18 -19.92 -7.61
N GLY A 409 -2.30 -20.56 -7.25
CA GLY A 409 -3.64 -20.02 -7.37
C GLY A 409 -4.10 -19.72 -8.79
N GLY A 410 -4.80 -18.60 -8.97
CA GLY A 410 -5.39 -18.15 -10.23
C GLY A 410 -6.91 -17.99 -10.15
N HIS A 411 -7.54 -17.64 -11.27
CA HIS A 411 -8.99 -17.59 -11.42
C HIS A 411 -9.40 -18.39 -12.66
N GLY A 412 -10.51 -19.10 -12.60
CA GLY A 412 -10.99 -19.91 -13.72
C GLY A 412 -12.08 -20.89 -13.31
N SER A 413 -12.30 -21.93 -14.11
CA SER A 413 -13.32 -22.94 -13.80
C SER A 413 -12.82 -24.35 -14.06
N ALA A 414 -13.43 -25.34 -13.39
CA ALA A 414 -13.03 -26.75 -13.52
C ALA A 414 -13.19 -27.31 -14.95
N THR A 415 -14.09 -26.71 -15.75
CA THR A 415 -14.41 -27.07 -17.14
C THR A 415 -13.72 -26.17 -18.16
N GLY A 416 -13.24 -24.98 -17.75
CA GLY A 416 -12.76 -23.94 -18.64
C GLY A 416 -13.86 -23.02 -19.19
N ASP A 417 -15.12 -23.40 -19.07
CA ASP A 417 -16.24 -22.55 -19.49
C ASP A 417 -16.47 -21.44 -18.46
N GLN A 418 -16.46 -20.19 -18.90
CA GLN A 418 -16.70 -19.03 -18.04
C GLN A 418 -18.13 -18.97 -17.50
N LEU A 419 -19.10 -19.59 -18.18
CA LEU A 419 -20.48 -19.66 -17.70
C LEU A 419 -20.64 -20.65 -16.53
N LEU A 420 -19.68 -21.56 -16.35
CA LEU A 420 -19.79 -22.68 -15.41
C LEU A 420 -18.90 -22.46 -14.18
N ASN A 421 -19.45 -21.72 -13.20
CA ASN A 421 -18.89 -21.52 -11.86
C ASN A 421 -17.39 -21.14 -11.82
N PRO A 422 -17.02 -19.95 -12.32
CA PRO A 422 -15.68 -19.42 -12.12
C PRO A 422 -15.37 -19.20 -10.63
N GLU A 423 -14.19 -19.59 -10.18
CA GLU A 423 -13.72 -19.38 -8.82
C GLU A 423 -12.21 -19.05 -8.78
N ASN A 424 -11.78 -18.50 -7.65
CA ASN A 424 -10.37 -18.34 -7.34
C ASN A 424 -9.79 -19.66 -6.82
N PHE A 425 -8.67 -20.07 -7.42
CA PHE A 425 -7.87 -21.20 -6.97
C PHE A 425 -6.83 -20.73 -5.95
N TYR A 426 -6.50 -21.63 -5.03
CA TYR A 426 -5.52 -21.41 -3.96
C TYR A 426 -4.56 -22.59 -3.79
N ASP A 427 -4.50 -23.48 -4.79
CA ASP A 427 -3.55 -24.58 -4.86
C ASP A 427 -2.14 -24.08 -5.19
N LEU A 428 -1.15 -24.71 -4.57
CA LEU A 428 0.24 -24.64 -5.00
C LEU A 428 0.56 -25.93 -5.77
N LEU A 429 0.91 -25.78 -7.04
CA LEU A 429 1.30 -26.87 -7.94
C LEU A 429 2.79 -26.78 -8.25
N LEU A 430 3.42 -27.93 -8.45
CA LEU A 430 4.78 -28.06 -8.97
C LEU A 430 4.71 -28.76 -10.33
N PHE A 431 5.26 -28.11 -11.35
CA PHE A 431 5.48 -28.68 -12.67
C PHE A 431 6.93 -29.13 -12.80
N ASP A 432 7.15 -30.42 -13.04
CA ASP A 432 8.46 -31.00 -13.32
C ASP A 432 8.74 -30.97 -14.83
N VAL A 433 9.79 -30.26 -15.23
CA VAL A 433 10.13 -30.04 -16.64
C VAL A 433 10.59 -31.33 -17.31
N LYS A 434 11.30 -32.20 -16.59
CA LYS A 434 11.86 -33.43 -17.14
C LYS A 434 10.79 -34.44 -17.57
N ASN A 435 9.76 -34.62 -16.76
CA ASN A 435 8.72 -35.64 -16.95
C ASN A 435 7.41 -35.03 -17.46
N HIS A 436 7.32 -33.70 -17.55
CA HIS A 436 6.11 -32.95 -17.87
C HIS A 436 4.93 -33.35 -16.96
N THR A 437 5.16 -33.36 -15.64
CA THR A 437 4.18 -33.80 -14.65
C THR A 437 3.84 -32.69 -13.67
N PHE A 438 2.55 -32.51 -13.40
CA PHE A 438 2.07 -31.70 -12.29
C PHE A 438 1.95 -32.53 -11.01
N LYS A 439 2.31 -31.90 -9.90
CA LYS A 439 2.07 -32.39 -8.55
C LYS A 439 1.47 -31.27 -7.71
N LYS A 440 0.30 -31.50 -7.12
CA LYS A 440 -0.26 -30.60 -6.12
C LYS A 440 0.50 -30.77 -4.81
N ILE A 441 1.04 -29.65 -4.31
CA ILE A 441 1.75 -29.61 -3.03
C ILE A 441 0.72 -29.49 -1.90
N TYR A 442 -0.12 -28.45 -1.96
CA TYR A 442 -1.23 -28.22 -1.04
C TYR A 442 -2.25 -27.24 -1.65
N ALA A 443 -3.28 -26.87 -0.88
CA ALA A 443 -4.08 -25.66 -1.13
C ALA A 443 -4.12 -24.78 0.13
N LEU A 444 -4.03 -23.46 -0.05
CA LEU A 444 -4.23 -22.50 1.03
C LEU A 444 -5.69 -22.46 1.43
N ASP A 445 -5.94 -22.03 2.66
CA ASP A 445 -7.30 -21.74 3.12
C ASP A 445 -7.90 -20.59 2.30
N LYS A 446 -9.20 -20.69 2.01
CA LYS A 446 -9.92 -19.65 1.26
C LYS A 446 -9.99 -18.39 2.15
N PRO A 447 -9.43 -17.25 1.72
CA PRO A 447 -9.51 -16.00 2.45
C PRO A 447 -10.92 -15.43 2.42
N ASP A 448 -11.25 -14.55 3.38
CA ASP A 448 -12.55 -13.86 3.44
C ASP A 448 -12.81 -12.99 2.20
N VAL A 449 -11.76 -12.35 1.69
CA VAL A 449 -11.79 -11.59 0.44
C VAL A 449 -11.09 -12.41 -0.66
N PRO A 450 -11.79 -12.75 -1.75
CA PRO A 450 -11.17 -13.44 -2.88
C PRO A 450 -9.96 -12.67 -3.41
N MET A 451 -8.91 -13.39 -3.77
CA MET A 451 -7.68 -12.79 -4.28
C MET A 451 -7.11 -13.61 -5.42
N ALA A 452 -6.51 -12.91 -6.37
CA ALA A 452 -5.69 -13.46 -7.44
C ALA A 452 -4.23 -13.03 -7.25
N PHE A 453 -3.36 -13.43 -8.17
CA PHE A 453 -1.92 -13.23 -8.04
C PHE A 453 -1.31 -12.51 -9.25
N GLY A 454 -0.19 -11.82 -9.01
CA GLY A 454 0.66 -11.32 -10.08
C GLY A 454 1.21 -12.49 -10.92
N ASN A 455 1.52 -12.25 -12.20
CA ASN A 455 1.86 -13.31 -13.15
C ASN A 455 3.14 -14.09 -12.78
N THR A 456 4.08 -13.41 -12.12
CA THR A 456 5.34 -14.00 -11.65
C THR A 456 5.46 -13.97 -10.13
N MET A 457 6.16 -14.95 -9.58
CA MET A 457 6.57 -15.01 -8.17
C MET A 457 8.04 -15.43 -8.04
N VAL A 458 8.62 -15.14 -6.88
CA VAL A 458 10.02 -15.46 -6.56
C VAL A 458 10.06 -16.73 -5.71
N ILE A 459 10.92 -17.67 -6.07
CA ILE A 459 11.14 -18.93 -5.35
C ILE A 459 12.47 -18.86 -4.61
N ASP A 460 12.42 -19.07 -3.29
CA ASP A 460 13.59 -19.27 -2.44
C ASP A 460 13.67 -20.74 -2.04
N THR A 461 14.51 -21.49 -2.75
CA THR A 461 14.71 -22.92 -2.48
C THR A 461 15.51 -23.17 -1.19
N LYS A 462 16.31 -22.20 -0.73
CA LYS A 462 17.14 -22.32 0.48
C LYS A 462 16.28 -22.20 1.73
N GLU A 463 15.40 -21.20 1.76
CA GLU A 463 14.45 -20.97 2.86
C GLU A 463 13.14 -21.76 2.69
N ARG A 464 12.99 -22.54 1.61
CA ARG A 464 11.76 -23.27 1.28
C ARG A 464 10.53 -22.35 1.28
N ALA A 465 10.67 -21.18 0.66
CA ALA A 465 9.63 -20.14 0.64
C ALA A 465 9.38 -19.60 -0.78
N TYR A 466 8.22 -18.97 -0.97
CA TYR A 466 7.93 -18.15 -2.15
C TYR A 466 7.49 -16.76 -1.73
N TYR A 467 7.66 -15.80 -2.65
CA TYR A 467 7.17 -14.44 -2.52
C TYR A 467 6.31 -14.12 -3.74
N ALA A 468 5.08 -13.68 -3.52
CA ALA A 468 4.13 -13.38 -4.59
C ALA A 468 3.38 -12.08 -4.30
N LEU A 469 2.92 -11.41 -5.35
CA LEU A 469 1.97 -10.31 -5.22
C LEU A 469 0.56 -10.90 -5.30
N SER A 470 -0.29 -10.50 -4.36
CA SER A 470 -1.70 -10.87 -4.29
C SER A 470 -2.56 -9.61 -4.35
N TYR A 471 -3.77 -9.69 -4.90
CA TYR A 471 -4.70 -8.56 -4.97
C TYR A 471 -6.14 -9.04 -5.05
N ALA A 472 -7.08 -8.22 -4.57
CA ALA A 472 -8.50 -8.49 -4.72
C ALA A 472 -8.90 -8.30 -6.19
N ASN A 473 -9.48 -9.33 -6.80
CA ASN A 473 -9.90 -9.31 -8.20
C ASN A 473 -11.41 -9.14 -8.39
N ASP A 474 -12.12 -8.75 -7.32
CA ASP A 474 -13.55 -8.45 -7.28
C ASP A 474 -13.87 -6.95 -7.48
N ARG A 475 -12.84 -6.10 -7.61
CA ARG A 475 -12.93 -4.64 -7.68
C ARG A 475 -11.88 -4.05 -8.61
N MET A 476 -12.17 -2.87 -9.18
CA MET A 476 -11.24 -2.17 -10.09
C MET A 476 -10.14 -1.42 -9.33
N GLU A 477 -10.49 -0.75 -8.24
CA GLU A 477 -9.52 -0.13 -7.33
C GLU A 477 -9.07 -1.16 -6.30
N SER A 478 -7.98 -1.84 -6.62
CA SER A 478 -7.39 -2.88 -5.80
C SER A 478 -6.04 -2.42 -5.25
N ALA A 479 -5.37 -3.32 -4.53
CA ALA A 479 -4.02 -3.09 -4.06
C ALA A 479 -3.20 -4.38 -4.12
N LEU A 480 -1.94 -4.26 -4.55
CA LEU A 480 -0.98 -5.36 -4.56
C LEU A 480 -0.38 -5.50 -3.15
N GLN A 481 -0.69 -6.62 -2.50
CA GLN A 481 -0.09 -7.04 -1.25
C GLN A 481 0.99 -8.09 -1.52
N LEU A 482 2.22 -7.83 -1.08
CA LEU A 482 3.27 -8.84 -1.05
C LEU A 482 2.98 -9.86 0.04
N ILE A 483 3.08 -11.15 -0.33
CA ILE A 483 2.99 -12.26 0.60
C ILE A 483 4.25 -13.12 0.53
N LYS A 484 4.61 -13.71 1.67
CA LYS A 484 5.59 -14.79 1.76
C LYS A 484 4.89 -16.05 2.21
N GLY A 485 4.98 -17.13 1.45
CA GLY A 485 4.44 -18.43 1.83
C GLY A 485 5.49 -19.54 1.84
N SER A 486 5.12 -20.70 2.40
CA SER A 486 5.99 -21.88 2.48
C SER A 486 5.86 -22.74 1.23
N LEU A 487 6.94 -23.30 0.72
CA LEU A 487 6.86 -24.28 -0.37
C LEU A 487 6.48 -25.69 0.13
N ASP A 488 6.29 -25.88 1.44
CA ASP A 488 6.02 -27.18 2.07
C ASP A 488 4.70 -27.19 2.86
N LYS A 489 4.22 -26.03 3.32
CA LYS A 489 3.02 -25.90 4.17
C LYS A 489 2.03 -24.88 3.61
N PRO A 490 0.72 -25.07 3.81
CA PRO A 490 -0.33 -24.15 3.34
C PRO A 490 -0.44 -22.89 4.22
N GLU A 491 0.65 -22.15 4.38
CA GLU A 491 0.71 -20.94 5.22
C GLU A 491 1.39 -19.79 4.47
N TYR A 492 0.91 -18.57 4.72
CA TYR A 492 1.54 -17.35 4.23
C TYR A 492 1.37 -16.19 5.22
N GLU A 493 2.29 -15.22 5.14
CA GLU A 493 2.24 -13.95 5.86
C GLU A 493 2.26 -12.78 4.88
N LYS A 494 1.55 -11.69 5.22
CA LYS A 494 1.58 -10.43 4.46
C LYS A 494 2.82 -9.63 4.86
N LEU A 495 3.58 -9.15 3.89
CA LEU A 495 4.80 -8.38 4.09
C LEU A 495 4.71 -7.04 3.38
N GLY A 496 5.34 -6.01 3.93
CA GLY A 496 5.35 -4.68 3.34
C GLY A 496 3.96 -4.03 3.16
N ASN A 497 3.95 -2.76 2.77
CA ASN A 497 2.70 -2.02 2.52
C ASN A 497 2.03 -2.49 1.23
N GLU A 498 0.73 -2.20 1.12
CA GLU A 498 0.00 -2.42 -0.11
C GLU A 498 0.36 -1.34 -1.15
N LEU A 499 0.49 -1.73 -2.41
CA LEU A 499 0.68 -0.82 -3.54
C LEU A 499 -0.66 -0.59 -4.25
N PRO A 500 -1.10 0.66 -4.47
CA PRO A 500 -2.31 0.92 -5.26
C PRO A 500 -2.25 0.25 -6.64
N TYR A 501 -3.31 -0.47 -7.01
CA TYR A 501 -3.36 -1.27 -8.22
C TYR A 501 -4.70 -1.15 -8.94
N GLN A 502 -4.67 -0.53 -10.11
CA GLN A 502 -5.82 -0.42 -11.00
C GLN A 502 -6.02 -1.74 -11.74
N PHE A 503 -6.92 -2.58 -11.27
CA PHE A 503 -7.22 -3.88 -11.84
C PHE A 503 -8.38 -3.80 -12.84
N TYR A 504 -8.05 -3.80 -14.14
CA TYR A 504 -9.01 -3.81 -15.25
C TYR A 504 -8.89 -5.11 -16.05
N ASP A 505 -8.95 -6.24 -15.37
CA ASP A 505 -8.86 -7.59 -15.95
C ASP A 505 -7.65 -7.70 -16.89
N ILE A 506 -7.85 -8.11 -18.15
CA ILE A 506 -6.80 -8.29 -19.16
C ILE A 506 -6.01 -7.01 -19.53
N LYS A 507 -6.47 -5.82 -19.12
CA LYS A 507 -5.78 -4.54 -19.35
C LYS A 507 -4.73 -4.22 -18.27
N SER A 508 -4.73 -4.97 -17.18
CA SER A 508 -3.81 -4.78 -16.06
C SER A 508 -3.01 -6.03 -15.79
N SER A 509 -1.73 -5.90 -15.48
CA SER A 509 -0.91 -7.02 -15.03
C SER A 509 0.12 -6.57 -14.00
N ALA A 510 0.58 -7.52 -13.19
CA ALA A 510 1.62 -7.29 -12.20
C ALA A 510 2.64 -8.43 -12.24
N ALA A 511 3.91 -8.10 -12.08
CA ALA A 511 5.02 -9.04 -12.02
C ALA A 511 5.91 -8.73 -10.80
N LEU A 512 6.50 -9.78 -10.23
CA LEU A 512 7.46 -9.71 -9.14
C LEU A 512 8.77 -10.38 -9.57
N TYR A 513 9.88 -9.68 -9.36
CA TYR A 513 11.24 -10.17 -9.60
C TYR A 513 12.11 -10.01 -8.36
N TYR A 514 13.23 -10.74 -8.30
CA TYR A 514 14.21 -10.62 -7.24
C TYR A 514 15.60 -10.33 -7.81
N TYR A 515 16.22 -9.27 -7.31
CA TYR A 515 17.58 -8.90 -7.67
C TYR A 515 18.56 -9.26 -6.54
N ALA A 516 19.20 -10.42 -6.66
CA ALA A 516 20.05 -10.98 -5.60
C ALA A 516 21.27 -10.11 -5.25
N LYS A 517 21.90 -9.46 -6.24
CA LYS A 517 23.08 -8.62 -6.02
C LYS A 517 22.74 -7.34 -5.23
N GLY A 518 21.55 -6.78 -5.41
CA GLY A 518 21.05 -5.62 -4.67
C GLY A 518 20.24 -5.96 -3.41
N GLN A 519 19.92 -7.25 -3.21
CA GLN A 519 19.03 -7.72 -2.14
C GLN A 519 17.71 -6.95 -2.13
N GLU A 520 17.00 -6.91 -3.26
CA GLU A 520 15.71 -6.22 -3.37
C GLU A 520 14.71 -7.00 -4.22
N LEU A 521 13.43 -6.89 -3.88
CA LEU A 521 12.32 -7.33 -4.71
C LEU A 521 11.85 -6.17 -5.58
N ILE A 522 11.45 -6.48 -6.81
CA ILE A 522 11.01 -5.51 -7.81
C ILE A 522 9.59 -5.88 -8.23
N ALA A 523 8.62 -5.04 -7.86
CA ALA A 523 7.25 -5.15 -8.32
C ALA A 523 7.04 -4.23 -9.53
N VAL A 524 6.45 -4.78 -10.60
CA VAL A 524 6.17 -4.04 -11.83
C VAL A 524 4.70 -4.17 -12.14
N SER A 525 3.98 -3.05 -12.22
CA SER A 525 2.57 -3.03 -12.63
C SER A 525 2.43 -2.39 -14.00
N LEU A 526 1.65 -3.01 -14.89
CA LEU A 526 1.32 -2.51 -16.20
C LEU A 526 -0.18 -2.22 -16.27
N TYR A 527 -0.54 -1.10 -16.88
CA TYR A 527 -1.93 -0.74 -17.16
C TYR A 527 -2.02 -0.11 -18.56
N ASN A 528 -2.86 -0.67 -19.41
CA ASN A 528 -3.10 -0.17 -20.77
C ASN A 528 -4.53 0.37 -20.88
N PRO A 529 -4.74 1.69 -20.70
CA PRO A 529 -6.01 2.34 -21.04
C PRO A 529 -6.21 2.32 -22.57
N GLU A 530 -7.45 2.47 -23.05
CA GLU A 530 -7.83 2.36 -24.48
C GLU A 530 -7.14 3.37 -25.44
N ASN A 531 -6.19 4.17 -24.94
CA ASN A 531 -5.44 5.21 -25.64
C ASN A 531 -4.19 4.69 -26.37
N ASN A 532 -4.05 3.38 -26.63
CA ASN A 532 -2.86 2.78 -27.27
C ASN A 532 -1.54 3.10 -26.57
N VAL A 533 -1.55 3.19 -25.24
CA VAL A 533 -0.38 3.50 -24.42
C VAL A 533 -0.42 2.62 -23.18
N THR A 534 0.73 2.09 -22.77
CA THR A 534 0.86 1.32 -21.52
C THR A 534 1.61 2.14 -20.48
N THR A 535 0.99 2.35 -19.33
CA THR A 535 1.65 2.89 -18.13
C THR A 535 2.29 1.76 -17.35
N ILE A 536 3.55 1.94 -16.96
CA ILE A 536 4.35 0.96 -16.23
C ILE A 536 4.91 1.63 -14.99
N LYS A 537 4.68 1.05 -13.82
CA LYS A 537 5.27 1.51 -12.56
C LYS A 537 6.22 0.46 -12.01
N ILE A 538 7.41 0.88 -11.60
CA ILE A 538 8.46 0.03 -11.04
C ILE A 538 8.64 0.41 -9.58
N HIS A 539 8.43 -0.55 -8.70
CA HIS A 539 8.56 -0.40 -7.25
C HIS A 539 9.60 -1.38 -6.71
N THR A 540 10.35 -0.97 -5.69
CA THR A 540 11.36 -1.82 -5.03
C THR A 540 11.18 -1.84 -3.52
N ILE A 541 11.43 -2.98 -2.89
CA ILE A 541 11.49 -3.14 -1.43
C ILE A 541 12.72 -3.99 -1.07
N LEU A 542 13.42 -3.66 0.02
CA LEU A 542 14.62 -4.40 0.42
C LEU A 542 14.29 -5.82 0.89
N PHE A 543 15.21 -6.75 0.64
CA PHE A 543 15.10 -8.16 0.95
C PHE A 543 16.03 -8.58 2.10
N PRO A 544 15.56 -9.39 3.07
CA PRO A 544 14.20 -9.90 3.20
C PRO A 544 13.23 -8.82 3.70
N PRO A 545 12.06 -8.65 3.07
CA PRO A 545 11.11 -7.63 3.48
C PRO A 545 10.58 -7.89 4.90
N ALA A 546 10.29 -6.81 5.58
CA ALA A 546 9.78 -6.81 6.94
C ALA A 546 8.24 -6.83 6.98
N LEU A 547 7.71 -7.35 8.09
CA LEU A 547 6.31 -7.09 8.45
C LEU A 547 6.11 -5.58 8.61
N LEU A 548 4.96 -5.05 8.17
CA LEU A 548 4.59 -3.69 8.55
C LEU A 548 4.53 -3.64 10.08
N MET A 549 5.43 -2.87 10.68
CA MET A 549 5.26 -2.54 12.08
C MET A 549 4.09 -1.56 12.15
N PRO A 550 3.02 -1.84 12.91
CA PRO A 550 2.05 -0.80 13.20
C PRO A 550 2.79 0.36 13.82
N ASP A 551 2.44 1.58 13.43
CA ASP A 551 3.05 2.82 13.88
C ASP A 551 2.93 2.89 15.41
N LYS A 552 3.94 2.33 16.09
CA LYS A 552 4.01 2.35 17.55
C LYS A 552 4.50 3.73 17.91
N GLY A 553 3.57 4.69 17.96
CA GLY A 553 3.67 5.76 18.93
C GLY A 553 4.09 5.12 20.24
N VAL A 554 5.23 5.59 20.79
CA VAL A 554 5.88 5.10 22.01
C VAL A 554 4.81 4.58 22.95
N GLY A 555 4.66 3.26 23.01
CA GLY A 555 3.53 2.65 23.69
C GLY A 555 3.52 3.19 25.10
N GLU A 556 2.48 3.95 25.46
CA GLU A 556 2.23 4.32 26.85
C GLU A 556 2.30 3.01 27.61
N LYS A 557 3.36 2.84 28.39
CA LYS A 557 3.50 1.67 29.26
C LYS A 557 2.26 1.70 30.13
N ASN A 558 1.32 0.81 29.83
CA ASN A 558 0.02 0.85 30.44
C ASN A 558 0.16 0.36 31.88
N TYR A 559 0.54 1.29 32.78
CA TYR A 559 0.72 1.06 34.20
C TYR A 559 -0.57 0.55 34.85
N GLN A 560 -1.71 0.60 34.15
CA GLN A 560 -2.98 0.02 34.57
C GLN A 560 -2.86 -1.47 34.87
N TYR A 561 -2.13 -2.28 34.09
CA TYR A 561 -1.96 -3.71 34.41
C TYR A 561 -1.10 -3.94 35.65
N LEU A 562 -0.13 -3.05 35.90
CA LEU A 562 0.71 -3.05 37.11
C LEU A 562 -0.08 -2.59 38.35
N LEU A 563 -0.97 -1.61 38.17
CA LEU A 563 -1.94 -1.13 39.16
C LEU A 563 -3.00 -2.20 39.49
N TRP A 564 -3.58 -2.86 38.48
CA TRP A 564 -4.49 -3.98 38.68
C TRP A 564 -3.78 -5.16 39.36
N GLY A 565 -2.53 -5.43 38.99
CA GLY A 565 -1.67 -6.39 39.69
C GLY A 565 -1.47 -6.04 41.17
N LEU A 566 -1.21 -4.77 41.49
CA LEU A 566 -1.08 -4.27 42.87
C LEU A 566 -2.41 -4.29 43.64
N VAL A 567 -3.55 -4.03 42.99
CA VAL A 567 -4.90 -4.13 43.59
C VAL A 567 -5.26 -5.58 43.90
N VAL A 568 -4.93 -6.51 43.01
CA VAL A 568 -5.13 -7.95 43.26
C VAL A 568 -4.18 -8.42 44.38
N LEU A 569 -2.92 -7.99 44.39
CA LEU A 569 -1.97 -8.37 45.44
C LEU A 569 -2.36 -7.81 46.82
N SER A 570 -2.79 -6.55 46.87
CA SER A 570 -3.24 -5.90 48.10
C SER A 570 -4.56 -6.48 48.61
N SER A 571 -5.52 -6.80 47.74
CA SER A 571 -6.76 -7.48 48.14
C SER A 571 -6.50 -8.92 48.63
N LEU A 572 -5.52 -9.64 48.06
CA LEU A 572 -5.09 -10.94 48.57
C LEU A 572 -4.44 -10.83 49.95
N LEU A 573 -3.54 -9.86 50.14
CA LEU A 573 -2.91 -9.57 51.44
C LEU A 573 -3.94 -9.15 52.49
N THR A 574 -4.91 -8.31 52.11
CA THR A 574 -5.99 -7.86 52.98
C THR A 574 -6.93 -9.01 53.33
N GLY A 575 -7.24 -9.90 52.38
CA GLY A 575 -8.01 -11.12 52.63
C GLY A 575 -7.31 -12.11 53.57
N LEU A 576 -5.98 -12.22 53.47
CA LEU A 576 -5.15 -13.02 54.39
C LEU A 576 -5.08 -12.40 55.80
N LEU A 577 -5.02 -11.07 55.91
CA LEU A 577 -5.03 -10.34 57.18
C LEU A 577 -6.41 -10.35 57.85
N LEU A 578 -7.50 -10.24 57.08
CA LEU A 578 -8.88 -10.31 57.58
C LEU A 578 -9.29 -11.73 58.00
N ARG A 579 -8.71 -12.79 57.41
CA ARG A 579 -8.87 -14.18 57.89
C ARG A 579 -8.21 -14.43 59.25
N ARG A 580 -7.22 -13.63 59.64
CA ARG A 580 -6.59 -13.68 60.98
C ARG A 580 -7.36 -12.91 62.06
N LYS A 581 -8.40 -12.14 61.70
CA LYS A 581 -9.05 -11.20 62.63
C LYS A 581 -10.59 -11.24 62.61
N LYS A 582 -11.20 -12.43 62.45
CA LYS A 582 -12.62 -12.62 62.78
C LYS A 582 -12.79 -13.05 64.24
N ARG A 583 -12.82 -12.05 65.12
CA ARG A 583 -13.56 -12.08 66.39
C ARG A 583 -14.24 -10.72 66.52
N GLU A 584 -15.58 -10.75 66.43
CA GLU A 584 -16.55 -9.70 66.84
C GLU A 584 -16.34 -8.30 66.19
N GLN A 585 -17.29 -7.41 65.96
CA GLN A 585 -18.72 -7.29 66.17
C GLN A 585 -19.17 -6.06 65.33
N THR A 586 -20.45 -6.06 64.93
CA THR A 586 -21.36 -4.92 64.66
C THR A 586 -20.96 -3.72 63.79
N ALA A 587 -21.86 -3.43 62.84
CA ALA A 587 -21.91 -2.26 61.97
C ALA A 587 -22.36 -0.98 62.69
N PRO A 588 -21.96 0.19 62.16
CA PRO A 588 -22.84 1.35 62.10
C PRO A 588 -23.00 1.90 60.66
N LEU A 589 -24.15 2.54 60.46
CA LEU A 589 -24.62 3.22 59.25
C LEU A 589 -23.73 4.42 58.87
N ILE A 590 -23.41 4.55 57.58
CA ILE A 590 -22.81 5.75 56.98
C ILE A 590 -23.80 6.34 55.97
N THR A 591 -24.13 7.61 56.19
CA THR A 591 -24.87 8.49 55.30
C THR A 591 -24.16 8.61 53.95
N ILE A 592 -24.84 8.25 52.86
CA ILE A 592 -24.35 8.37 51.49
C ILE A 592 -24.48 9.84 51.07
N TYR A 593 -23.35 10.49 50.80
CA TYR A 593 -23.34 11.63 49.88
C TYR A 593 -23.50 11.05 48.47
N HIS A 594 -24.63 11.32 47.82
CA HIS A 594 -24.76 11.12 46.38
C HIS A 594 -23.85 12.12 45.67
N LEU A 595 -22.64 11.68 45.33
CA LEU A 595 -21.98 12.19 44.14
C LEU A 595 -22.63 11.46 42.94
N PRO A 596 -22.95 12.16 41.83
CA PRO A 596 -23.53 11.53 40.66
C PRO A 596 -22.66 10.36 40.20
N GLU A 597 -23.28 9.24 39.84
CA GLU A 597 -22.58 8.16 39.17
C GLU A 597 -21.82 8.71 37.95
N PRO A 598 -20.55 8.36 37.74
CA PRO A 598 -19.97 8.51 36.42
C PRO A 598 -20.82 7.68 35.47
N PRO A 599 -21.20 8.19 34.29
CA PRO A 599 -22.15 7.51 33.42
C PRO A 599 -21.64 6.10 33.12
N GLN A 600 -22.28 5.09 33.74
CA GLN A 600 -22.12 3.69 33.41
C GLN A 600 -22.88 3.41 32.12
N LYS A 601 -22.27 3.88 31.04
CA LYS A 601 -22.39 3.45 29.65
C LYS A 601 -21.61 4.50 28.87
N ALA A 602 -20.54 4.06 28.20
CA ALA A 602 -20.14 4.76 26.98
C ALA A 602 -21.44 4.95 26.15
N PRO A 603 -21.70 6.13 25.56
CA PRO A 603 -22.82 6.26 24.66
C PRO A 603 -22.65 5.13 23.63
N LEU A 604 -23.58 4.18 23.68
CA LEU A 604 -23.74 3.24 22.59
C LEU A 604 -23.93 4.14 21.39
N PHE A 605 -22.99 4.12 20.45
CA PHE A 605 -23.21 4.72 19.15
C PHE A 605 -24.56 4.18 18.68
N ARG A 606 -25.60 5.02 18.72
CA ARG A 606 -26.66 4.85 17.75
C ARG A 606 -25.93 5.18 16.46
N VAL A 607 -25.54 4.12 15.74
CA VAL A 607 -25.66 4.20 14.29
C VAL A 607 -27.07 4.72 14.10
N ILE A 608 -27.20 5.99 13.72
CA ILE A 608 -28.45 6.43 13.13
C ILE A 608 -28.52 5.57 11.88
N GLU A 609 -29.26 4.46 11.98
CA GLU A 609 -29.69 3.73 10.82
C GLU A 609 -30.23 4.82 9.89
N LEU A 610 -29.59 4.97 8.71
CA LEU A 610 -30.17 5.71 7.59
C LEU A 610 -31.65 5.37 7.62
N PRO A 611 -32.56 6.36 7.71
CA PRO A 611 -33.97 6.05 7.84
C PRO A 611 -34.29 5.05 6.75
N ALA A 612 -34.71 3.85 7.18
CA ALA A 612 -35.25 2.87 6.27
C ALA A 612 -36.23 3.63 5.37
N PRO A 613 -36.26 3.35 4.05
CA PRO A 613 -37.21 3.98 3.16
C PRO A 613 -38.55 3.92 3.88
N VAL A 614 -39.11 5.11 4.13
CA VAL A 614 -40.31 5.33 4.94
C VAL A 614 -41.23 4.12 4.74
N GLU A 615 -41.73 3.50 5.82
CA GLU A 615 -42.67 2.37 5.82
C GLU A 615 -44.02 2.68 5.10
N ASN A 616 -44.01 3.55 4.10
CA ASN A 616 -45.07 3.72 3.14
C ASN A 616 -45.07 2.54 2.19
N LYS A 617 -46.17 1.79 2.20
CA LYS A 617 -46.56 0.78 1.21
C LYS A 617 -46.86 1.39 -0.18
N ASN A 618 -46.26 2.53 -0.50
CA ASN A 618 -46.49 3.29 -1.73
C ASN A 618 -45.28 3.11 -2.65
N ALA A 619 -45.53 3.02 -3.95
CA ALA A 619 -44.45 2.97 -4.93
C ALA A 619 -43.53 4.19 -4.77
N SER A 620 -42.23 3.99 -4.96
CA SER A 620 -41.22 4.98 -4.61
C SER A 620 -40.14 5.10 -5.68
N ILE A 621 -39.73 6.33 -5.97
CA ILE A 621 -38.63 6.66 -6.88
C ILE A 621 -37.56 7.40 -6.08
N TYR A 622 -36.38 6.81 -6.00
CA TYR A 622 -35.22 7.38 -5.34
C TYR A 622 -34.15 7.75 -6.38
N LEU A 623 -33.82 9.04 -6.43
CA LEU A 623 -32.78 9.62 -7.26
C LEU A 623 -31.55 10.08 -6.45
N PHE A 624 -31.68 10.28 -5.13
CA PHE A 624 -30.53 10.51 -4.24
C PHE A 624 -29.84 9.18 -3.89
N GLY A 625 -28.51 9.15 -4.09
CA GLY A 625 -27.70 7.93 -4.06
C GLY A 625 -27.86 7.10 -5.33
N HIS A 626 -28.07 5.79 -5.17
CA HIS A 626 -28.31 4.88 -6.28
C HIS A 626 -29.73 5.04 -6.84
N PHE A 627 -29.85 5.05 -8.16
CA PHE A 627 -31.15 5.06 -8.85
C PHE A 627 -31.96 3.82 -8.46
N THR A 628 -32.99 4.01 -7.63
CA THR A 628 -33.79 2.93 -7.05
C THR A 628 -35.27 3.19 -7.29
N ILE A 629 -35.99 2.20 -7.81
CA ILE A 629 -37.42 2.29 -8.09
C ILE A 629 -38.12 1.09 -7.47
N ILE A 630 -39.05 1.37 -6.56
CA ILE A 630 -39.88 0.39 -5.86
C ILE A 630 -41.29 0.45 -6.44
N ASP A 631 -41.81 -0.68 -6.92
CA ASP A 631 -43.19 -0.77 -7.44
C ASP A 631 -44.24 -0.71 -6.33
N LYS A 632 -45.52 -0.64 -6.72
CA LYS A 632 -46.65 -0.57 -5.76
C LYS A 632 -46.81 -1.85 -4.94
N GLU A 633 -46.19 -2.95 -5.36
CA GLU A 633 -46.13 -4.22 -4.62
C GLU A 633 -44.92 -4.29 -3.66
N GLY A 634 -44.04 -3.29 -3.66
CA GLY A 634 -42.86 -3.20 -2.80
C GLY A 634 -41.60 -3.87 -3.37
N ASN A 635 -41.59 -4.26 -4.64
CA ASN A 635 -40.42 -4.87 -5.28
C ASN A 635 -39.51 -3.81 -5.90
N ASP A 636 -38.20 -4.01 -5.78
CA ASP A 636 -37.21 -3.24 -6.53
C ASP A 636 -37.25 -3.62 -8.02
N ILE A 637 -37.75 -2.70 -8.85
CA ILE A 637 -37.86 -2.83 -10.30
C ILE A 637 -36.83 -2.00 -11.07
N SER A 638 -35.81 -1.47 -10.40
CA SER A 638 -34.77 -0.61 -11.00
C SER A 638 -34.12 -1.26 -12.23
N LYS A 639 -33.93 -2.58 -12.20
CA LYS A 639 -33.34 -3.37 -13.29
C LYS A 639 -34.20 -3.41 -14.57
N LEU A 640 -35.49 -3.07 -14.50
CA LEU A 640 -36.34 -2.97 -15.69
C LEU A 640 -35.99 -1.74 -16.54
N PHE A 641 -35.38 -0.72 -15.94
CA PHE A 641 -34.87 0.45 -16.66
C PHE A 641 -33.52 0.13 -17.31
N SER A 642 -33.56 -0.50 -18.49
CA SER A 642 -32.35 -0.63 -19.33
C SER A 642 -31.68 0.74 -19.53
N PRO A 643 -30.36 0.82 -19.78
CA PRO A 643 -29.64 2.11 -19.81
C PRO A 643 -30.32 3.20 -20.63
N LEU A 644 -30.78 2.88 -21.85
CA LEU A 644 -31.47 3.83 -22.73
C LEU A 644 -32.87 4.22 -22.22
N VAL A 645 -33.59 3.29 -21.57
CA VAL A 645 -34.91 3.56 -20.97
C VAL A 645 -34.76 4.38 -19.69
N LYS A 646 -33.71 4.14 -18.89
CA LYS A 646 -33.32 4.94 -17.72
C LYS A 646 -33.00 6.37 -18.14
N GLU A 647 -32.17 6.55 -19.17
CA GLU A 647 -31.82 7.88 -19.68
C GLU A 647 -33.06 8.62 -20.22
N LEU A 648 -33.89 7.93 -21.02
CA LEU A 648 -35.16 8.50 -21.53
C LEU A 648 -36.11 8.89 -20.38
N PHE A 649 -36.23 8.06 -19.35
CA PHE A 649 -37.03 8.36 -18.17
C PHE A 649 -36.54 9.62 -17.47
N LEU A 650 -35.25 9.67 -17.10
CA LEU A 650 -34.66 10.80 -16.38
C LEU A 650 -34.75 12.09 -17.19
N LEU A 651 -34.51 12.02 -18.50
CA LEU A 651 -34.58 13.16 -19.40
C LEU A 651 -35.99 13.75 -19.51
N ILE A 652 -37.03 12.91 -19.54
CA ILE A 652 -38.41 13.40 -19.53
C ILE A 652 -38.77 13.91 -18.12
N PHE A 653 -38.47 13.13 -17.08
CA PHE A 653 -38.86 13.40 -15.71
C PHE A 653 -38.25 14.69 -15.15
N LEU A 654 -36.93 14.87 -15.27
CA LEU A 654 -36.23 16.06 -14.77
C LEU A 654 -36.61 17.33 -15.55
N HIS A 655 -36.93 17.20 -16.85
CA HIS A 655 -37.48 18.32 -17.64
C HIS A 655 -38.97 18.58 -17.41
N SER A 656 -39.67 17.72 -16.67
CA SER A 656 -41.06 17.90 -16.23
C SER A 656 -41.19 18.40 -14.80
N SER A 657 -40.08 18.35 -14.04
CA SER A 657 -40.00 18.76 -12.63
C SER A 657 -39.48 20.21 -12.51
N PHE A 658 -39.52 20.77 -11.30
CA PHE A 658 -38.91 22.08 -10.98
C PHE A 658 -39.41 23.26 -11.84
N GLY A 659 -40.72 23.34 -12.07
CA GLY A 659 -41.32 24.40 -12.89
C GLY A 659 -40.98 24.35 -14.40
N ARG A 660 -40.30 23.30 -14.88
CA ARG A 660 -39.95 23.14 -16.29
C ARG A 660 -41.14 22.66 -17.12
N LYS A 661 -41.18 23.06 -18.40
CA LYS A 661 -42.34 22.85 -19.31
C LYS A 661 -42.29 21.53 -20.10
N GLY A 662 -41.49 20.55 -19.71
CA GLY A 662 -41.27 19.32 -20.46
C GLY A 662 -40.18 19.45 -21.55
N ILE A 663 -39.97 18.36 -22.30
CA ILE A 663 -38.92 18.26 -23.33
C ILE A 663 -39.50 17.91 -24.71
N SER A 664 -39.01 18.55 -25.78
CA SER A 664 -39.51 18.31 -27.13
C SER A 664 -39.02 16.98 -27.70
N SER A 665 -39.78 16.43 -28.64
CA SER A 665 -39.44 15.19 -29.35
C SER A 665 -38.12 15.28 -30.10
N GLU A 666 -37.83 16.45 -30.64
CA GLU A 666 -36.62 16.78 -31.39
C GLU A 666 -35.41 16.77 -30.43
N LYS A 667 -35.56 17.38 -29.24
CA LYS A 667 -34.48 17.43 -28.26
C LYS A 667 -34.16 16.07 -27.64
N ILE A 668 -35.19 15.25 -27.37
CA ILE A 668 -34.98 13.84 -26.97
C ILE A 668 -34.15 13.10 -28.04
N ASN A 669 -34.49 13.30 -29.32
CA ASN A 669 -33.81 12.61 -30.39
C ASN A 669 -32.36 13.07 -30.57
N GLU A 670 -32.12 14.38 -30.46
CA GLU A 670 -30.79 14.97 -30.50
C GLU A 670 -29.89 14.43 -29.39
N ILE A 671 -30.42 14.19 -28.19
CA ILE A 671 -29.63 13.74 -27.04
C ILE A 671 -29.38 12.23 -27.11
N LEU A 672 -30.43 11.42 -27.31
CA LEU A 672 -30.33 9.96 -27.20
C LEU A 672 -29.86 9.26 -28.49
N TRP A 673 -30.05 9.90 -29.66
CA TRP A 673 -29.74 9.30 -30.97
C TRP A 673 -29.00 10.28 -31.87
N THR A 674 -27.93 10.88 -31.35
CA THR A 674 -26.98 11.71 -32.12
C THR A 674 -26.52 10.97 -33.38
N GLY A 675 -26.49 11.67 -34.52
CA GLY A 675 -25.99 11.11 -35.79
C GLY A 675 -26.92 10.11 -36.50
N ARG A 676 -28.10 9.79 -35.97
CA ARG A 676 -29.09 8.93 -36.66
C ARG A 676 -30.07 9.74 -37.52
N SER A 677 -30.63 9.09 -38.54
CA SER A 677 -31.67 9.71 -39.37
C SER A 677 -32.90 10.06 -38.52
N VAL A 678 -33.61 11.14 -38.88
CA VAL A 678 -34.82 11.59 -38.18
C VAL A 678 -35.88 10.47 -38.11
N LYS A 679 -35.97 9.65 -39.17
CA LYS A 679 -36.90 8.52 -39.26
C LYS A 679 -36.54 7.43 -38.24
N ASP A 680 -35.26 7.06 -38.15
CA ASP A 680 -34.80 6.00 -37.25
C ASP A 680 -34.86 6.45 -35.78
N ALA A 681 -34.50 7.69 -35.49
CA ALA A 681 -34.63 8.26 -34.15
C ALA A 681 -36.10 8.28 -33.69
N LYS A 682 -37.03 8.66 -34.58
CA LYS A 682 -38.48 8.62 -34.30
C LYS A 682 -38.98 7.21 -34.00
N ASN A 683 -38.55 6.21 -34.78
CA ASN A 683 -38.93 4.81 -34.58
C ASN A 683 -38.40 4.28 -33.24
N ASN A 684 -37.11 4.49 -32.95
CA ASN A 684 -36.49 4.07 -31.70
C ASN A 684 -37.12 4.74 -30.48
N ARG A 685 -37.42 6.05 -30.56
CA ARG A 685 -38.15 6.75 -29.50
C ARG A 685 -39.51 6.12 -29.24
N SER A 686 -40.27 5.81 -30.29
CA SER A 686 -41.62 5.26 -30.15
C SER A 686 -41.60 3.90 -29.45
N VAL A 687 -40.64 3.03 -29.80
CA VAL A 687 -40.46 1.72 -29.16
C VAL A 687 -40.05 1.87 -27.69
N ASN A 688 -39.06 2.73 -27.39
CA ASN A 688 -38.62 2.93 -26.00
C ASN A 688 -39.67 3.65 -25.14
N MET A 689 -40.51 4.49 -25.73
CA MET A 689 -41.65 5.11 -25.04
C MET A 689 -42.69 4.08 -24.60
N VAL A 690 -42.95 3.05 -25.42
CA VAL A 690 -43.83 1.93 -25.04
C VAL A 690 -43.22 1.12 -23.89
N LYS A 691 -41.91 0.80 -23.98
CA LYS A 691 -41.20 0.12 -22.89
C LYS A 691 -41.27 0.91 -21.59
N LEU A 692 -41.05 2.22 -21.65
CA LEU A 692 -41.14 3.11 -20.49
C LEU A 692 -42.54 3.08 -19.88
N LYS A 693 -43.59 3.22 -20.69
CA LYS A 693 -44.99 3.15 -20.21
C LYS A 693 -45.28 1.85 -19.47
N ASN A 694 -44.89 0.70 -20.02
CA ASN A 694 -45.10 -0.60 -19.38
C ASN A 694 -44.42 -0.72 -18.00
N ILE A 695 -43.31 0.00 -17.80
CA ILE A 695 -42.62 0.04 -16.50
C ILE A 695 -43.33 1.00 -15.56
N LEU A 696 -43.74 2.18 -16.05
CA LEU A 696 -44.46 3.19 -15.25
C LEU A 696 -45.81 2.69 -14.73
N GLU A 697 -46.51 1.82 -15.46
CA GLU A 697 -47.76 1.16 -15.03
C GLU A 697 -47.62 0.35 -13.72
N LYS A 698 -46.39 -0.06 -13.37
CA LYS A 698 -46.11 -0.78 -12.12
C LYS A 698 -45.95 0.15 -10.92
N LEU A 699 -45.70 1.45 -11.15
CA LEU A 699 -45.49 2.43 -10.09
C LEU A 699 -46.81 3.02 -9.57
N GLY A 700 -47.85 3.10 -10.40
CA GLY A 700 -49.13 3.67 -9.99
C GLY A 700 -49.61 4.69 -11.01
N ASP A 701 -50.47 5.60 -10.56
CA ASP A 701 -51.06 6.58 -11.46
C ASP A 701 -50.03 7.64 -11.90
N TYR A 702 -49.80 7.70 -13.22
CA TYR A 702 -48.88 8.62 -13.86
C TYR A 702 -49.53 9.28 -15.09
N SER A 703 -49.12 10.51 -15.38
CA SER A 703 -49.47 11.20 -16.61
C SER A 703 -48.23 11.38 -17.47
N LEU A 704 -48.19 10.69 -18.62
CA LEU A 704 -47.16 10.85 -19.65
C LEU A 704 -47.79 11.35 -20.94
N ALA A 705 -47.85 12.67 -21.09
CA ALA A 705 -48.55 13.33 -22.19
C ALA A 705 -47.63 14.30 -22.95
N LYS A 706 -48.01 14.59 -24.19
CA LYS A 706 -47.35 15.60 -25.02
C LYS A 706 -48.21 16.87 -25.01
N GLU A 707 -47.83 17.85 -24.19
CA GLU A 707 -48.50 19.14 -24.06
C GLU A 707 -47.70 20.23 -24.78
N ASN A 708 -48.35 21.03 -25.62
CA ASN A 708 -47.69 22.13 -26.35
C ASN A 708 -46.39 21.70 -27.07
N GLY A 709 -46.38 20.50 -27.65
CA GLY A 709 -45.23 19.96 -28.36
C GLY A 709 -44.14 19.31 -27.48
N LYS A 710 -44.31 19.30 -26.15
CA LYS A 710 -43.31 18.80 -25.18
C LYS A 710 -43.86 17.63 -24.36
N TRP A 711 -43.04 16.60 -24.17
CA TRP A 711 -43.34 15.48 -23.29
C TRP A 711 -43.20 15.91 -21.85
N LYS A 712 -44.23 15.59 -21.06
CA LYS A 712 -44.24 15.75 -19.62
C LYS A 712 -44.59 14.45 -18.93
N LEU A 713 -43.88 14.16 -17.85
CA LEU A 713 -44.13 13.06 -16.95
C LEU A 713 -44.41 13.59 -15.55
N THR A 714 -45.58 13.30 -15.00
CA THR A 714 -45.95 13.58 -13.62
C THR A 714 -46.53 12.34 -12.95
N PHE A 715 -46.38 12.25 -11.64
CA PHE A 715 -46.95 11.19 -10.82
C PHE A 715 -47.94 11.78 -9.81
N GLU A 716 -49.06 11.09 -9.62
CA GLU A 716 -50.06 11.45 -8.60
C GLU A 716 -49.51 11.23 -7.17
N GLU A 717 -50.25 11.68 -6.14
CA GLU A 717 -49.82 11.65 -4.73
C GLU A 717 -49.46 10.24 -4.20
N GLY A 718 -49.95 9.18 -4.85
CA GLY A 718 -49.68 7.78 -4.48
C GLY A 718 -48.27 7.26 -4.77
N VAL A 719 -47.43 8.01 -5.49
CA VAL A 719 -46.03 7.64 -5.79
C VAL A 719 -45.09 8.59 -5.07
N TYR A 720 -44.28 8.06 -4.16
CA TYR A 720 -43.24 8.84 -3.49
C TYR A 720 -42.07 9.11 -4.46
N VAL A 721 -41.57 10.34 -4.48
CA VAL A 721 -40.40 10.72 -5.28
C VAL A 721 -39.51 11.61 -4.43
N ASP A 722 -38.31 11.13 -4.11
CA ASP A 722 -37.40 11.79 -3.16
C ASP A 722 -36.96 13.19 -3.63
N ILE A 723 -36.71 13.40 -4.92
CA ILE A 723 -36.31 14.69 -5.45
C ILE A 723 -37.43 15.74 -5.40
N ARG A 724 -38.69 15.29 -5.50
CA ARG A 724 -39.87 16.16 -5.31
C ARG A 724 -40.03 16.52 -3.84
N HIS A 725 -39.85 15.55 -2.96
CA HIS A 725 -39.89 15.77 -1.52
C HIS A 725 -38.78 16.72 -1.07
N CYS A 726 -37.55 16.53 -1.56
CA CYS A 726 -36.44 17.45 -1.36
C CYS A 726 -36.81 18.89 -1.73
N HIS A 727 -37.36 19.12 -2.92
CA HIS A 727 -37.76 20.46 -3.35
C HIS A 727 -38.83 21.08 -2.45
N GLN A 728 -39.82 20.30 -2.02
CA GLN A 728 -40.84 20.77 -1.08
C GLN A 728 -40.21 21.18 0.26
N LEU A 729 -39.29 20.37 0.80
CA LEU A 729 -38.58 20.67 2.05
C LEU A 729 -37.68 21.91 1.93
N MET A 730 -37.10 22.15 0.75
CA MET A 730 -36.35 23.38 0.45
C MET A 730 -37.26 24.61 0.49
N GLU A 731 -38.47 24.55 -0.10
CA GLU A 731 -39.45 25.65 -0.07
C GLU A 731 -40.01 25.90 1.34
N GLU A 732 -40.27 24.82 2.10
CA GLU A 732 -40.80 24.88 3.47
C GLU A 732 -39.71 25.18 4.53
N HIS A 733 -38.43 25.22 4.14
CA HIS A 733 -37.27 25.45 5.02
C HIS A 733 -37.14 24.41 6.16
N HIS A 734 -37.56 23.16 5.91
CA HIS A 734 -37.50 22.05 6.88
C HIS A 734 -36.15 21.31 6.84
N ILE A 735 -35.10 21.95 7.34
CA ILE A 735 -33.70 21.49 7.14
C ILE A 735 -33.40 20.10 7.71
N ALA A 736 -33.91 19.78 8.91
CA ALA A 736 -33.67 18.47 9.54
C ALA A 736 -34.19 17.28 8.70
N GLN A 737 -35.36 17.44 8.06
CA GLN A 737 -35.90 16.43 7.15
C GLN A 737 -35.17 16.44 5.81
N LEU A 738 -34.71 17.60 5.35
CA LEU A 738 -33.91 17.73 4.13
C LEU A 738 -32.58 16.96 4.25
N VAL A 739 -31.89 17.07 5.39
CA VAL A 739 -30.69 16.28 5.70
C VAL A 739 -30.98 14.77 5.64
N GLN A 740 -32.15 14.31 6.10
CA GLN A 740 -32.52 12.89 6.03
C GLN A 740 -32.75 12.41 4.59
N VAL A 741 -33.38 13.21 3.74
CA VAL A 741 -33.62 12.86 2.33
C VAL A 741 -32.30 12.83 1.55
N CYS A 742 -31.47 13.84 1.74
CA CYS A 742 -30.20 14.00 1.04
C CYS A 742 -29.07 13.10 1.59
N GLY A 743 -29.17 12.65 2.84
CA GLY A 743 -28.20 11.74 3.48
C GLY A 743 -28.11 10.36 2.83
N ARG A 744 -28.98 10.03 1.86
CA ARG A 744 -28.87 8.83 1.02
C ARG A 744 -27.71 8.89 0.02
N GLY A 745 -27.16 10.08 -0.24
CA GLY A 745 -26.08 10.32 -1.19
C GLY A 745 -26.42 11.38 -2.23
N GLY A 746 -25.43 11.76 -3.04
CA GLY A 746 -25.58 12.76 -4.10
C GLY A 746 -26.61 12.37 -5.16
N LEU A 747 -27.08 13.33 -5.97
CA LEU A 747 -28.06 13.05 -7.02
C LEU A 747 -27.47 12.10 -8.07
N LEU A 748 -28.05 10.90 -8.22
CA LEU A 748 -27.72 9.91 -9.23
C LEU A 748 -26.21 9.59 -9.31
N MET A 749 -25.60 9.15 -8.20
CA MET A 749 -24.14 9.03 -8.02
C MET A 749 -23.43 8.19 -9.10
N GLU A 750 -24.06 7.14 -9.61
CA GLU A 750 -23.48 6.22 -10.62
C GLU A 750 -24.01 6.48 -12.05
N THR A 751 -24.52 7.69 -12.33
CA THR A 751 -25.13 8.02 -13.62
C THR A 751 -24.53 9.28 -14.21
N ASP A 752 -23.72 9.10 -15.25
CA ASP A 752 -22.96 10.17 -15.88
C ASP A 752 -23.44 10.42 -17.30
N TYR A 753 -24.43 11.31 -17.43
CA TYR A 753 -24.89 11.82 -18.73
C TYR A 753 -24.48 13.28 -18.86
N SER A 754 -23.88 13.66 -19.99
CA SER A 754 -23.39 15.02 -20.21
C SER A 754 -24.46 16.13 -20.07
N TRP A 755 -25.74 15.80 -20.32
CA TRP A 755 -26.85 16.75 -20.14
C TRP A 755 -27.32 16.85 -18.69
N LEU A 756 -26.98 15.87 -17.84
CA LEU A 756 -27.39 15.78 -16.43
C LEU A 756 -26.49 16.61 -15.52
N ASP A 757 -25.22 16.84 -15.89
CA ASP A 757 -24.22 17.55 -15.08
C ASP A 757 -24.73 18.91 -14.60
N LYS A 758 -25.39 19.67 -15.48
CA LYS A 758 -25.97 20.97 -15.11
C LYS A 758 -27.05 20.84 -14.03
N PHE A 759 -27.91 19.82 -14.10
CA PHE A 759 -28.93 19.60 -13.07
C PHE A 759 -28.31 19.20 -11.73
N LYS A 760 -27.31 18.32 -11.74
CA LYS A 760 -26.58 17.93 -10.54
C LYS A 760 -25.91 19.15 -9.90
N SER A 761 -25.19 19.94 -10.70
CA SER A 761 -24.49 21.14 -10.24
C SER A 761 -25.45 22.21 -9.68
N ASP A 762 -26.54 22.52 -10.39
CA ASP A 762 -27.53 23.51 -9.94
C ASP A 762 -28.13 23.09 -8.57
N LEU A 763 -28.55 21.82 -8.44
CA LEU A 763 -29.14 21.30 -7.19
C LEU A 763 -28.13 21.22 -6.04
N SER A 764 -26.93 20.68 -6.29
CA SER A 764 -25.86 20.60 -5.29
C SER A 764 -25.53 21.99 -4.75
N THR A 765 -25.40 22.98 -5.62
CA THR A 765 -25.11 24.37 -5.22
C THR A 765 -26.21 24.93 -4.33
N GLU A 766 -27.48 24.71 -4.66
CA GLU A 766 -28.61 25.17 -3.87
C GLU A 766 -28.65 24.51 -2.48
N LEU A 767 -28.47 23.19 -2.42
CA LEU A 767 -28.46 22.42 -1.17
C LEU A 767 -27.28 22.77 -0.27
N LEU A 768 -26.08 22.91 -0.84
CA LEU A 768 -24.89 23.32 -0.08
C LEU A 768 -25.09 24.70 0.55
N ASN A 769 -25.63 25.68 -0.20
CA ASN A 769 -25.93 27.01 0.34
C ASN A 769 -26.95 26.96 1.50
N ILE A 770 -27.96 26.09 1.40
CA ILE A 770 -28.96 25.91 2.46
C ILE A 770 -28.31 25.29 3.71
N PHE A 771 -27.51 24.24 3.56
CA PHE A 771 -26.86 23.56 4.68
C PHE A 771 -25.78 24.41 5.34
N THR A 772 -24.96 25.13 4.56
CA THR A 772 -23.96 26.07 5.10
C THR A 772 -24.64 27.16 5.93
N ARG A 773 -25.70 27.79 5.40
CA ARG A 773 -26.45 28.81 6.17
C ARG A 773 -27.05 28.24 7.46
N TYR A 774 -27.59 27.02 7.40
CA TYR A 774 -28.15 26.37 8.58
C TYR A 774 -27.09 26.14 9.66
N LEU A 775 -25.90 25.66 9.28
CA LEU A 775 -24.78 25.49 10.20
C LEU A 775 -24.28 26.83 10.74
N ASP A 776 -24.11 27.85 9.90
CA ASP A 776 -23.67 29.18 10.33
C ASP A 776 -24.61 29.82 11.35
N GLU A 777 -25.93 29.64 11.19
CA GLU A 777 -26.93 30.24 12.08
C GLU A 777 -27.17 29.44 13.37
N HIS A 778 -26.98 28.11 13.35
CA HIS A 778 -27.47 27.22 14.42
C HIS A 778 -26.41 26.29 15.03
N ALA A 779 -25.17 26.20 14.50
CA ALA A 779 -24.18 25.21 14.96
C ALA A 779 -23.89 25.25 16.47
N GLU A 780 -23.94 26.42 17.11
CA GLU A 780 -23.73 26.54 18.57
C GLU A 780 -24.85 25.92 19.41
N GLN A 781 -26.04 25.78 18.83
CA GLN A 781 -27.26 25.28 19.49
C GLN A 781 -27.53 23.80 19.15
N LEU A 782 -26.88 23.26 18.12
CA LEU A 782 -27.03 21.89 17.68
C LEU A 782 -26.16 20.92 18.48
N HIS A 783 -26.64 19.68 18.61
CA HIS A 783 -25.79 18.61 19.11
C HIS A 783 -24.68 18.27 18.09
N PRO A 784 -23.46 17.92 18.53
CA PRO A 784 -22.37 17.57 17.63
C PRO A 784 -22.73 16.50 16.60
N GLU A 785 -23.59 15.55 16.96
CA GLU A 785 -24.08 14.51 16.07
C GLU A 785 -24.93 15.06 14.90
N GLU A 786 -25.74 16.09 15.14
CA GLU A 786 -26.57 16.74 14.11
C GLU A 786 -25.70 17.57 13.14
N ILE A 787 -24.63 18.19 13.67
CA ILE A 787 -23.63 18.89 12.86
C ILE A 787 -22.91 17.89 11.95
N ILE A 788 -22.44 16.77 12.51
CA ILE A 788 -21.76 15.72 11.74
C ILE A 788 -22.68 15.18 10.63
N GLN A 789 -23.95 14.89 10.93
CA GLN A 789 -24.90 14.38 9.94
C GLN A 789 -25.15 15.38 8.80
N THR A 790 -25.24 16.68 9.13
CA THR A 790 -25.39 17.74 8.13
C THR A 790 -24.14 17.84 7.25
N CYS A 791 -22.95 17.81 7.85
CA CYS A 791 -21.69 17.86 7.12
C CYS A 791 -21.47 16.61 6.25
N ASP A 792 -21.82 15.41 6.73
CA ASP A 792 -21.77 14.17 5.92
C ASP A 792 -22.65 14.27 4.69
N THR A 793 -23.83 14.88 4.85
CA THR A 793 -24.76 15.12 3.74
C THR A 793 -24.17 16.12 2.74
N MET A 794 -23.53 17.20 3.19
CA MET A 794 -22.85 18.16 2.31
C MET A 794 -21.71 17.50 1.52
N LEU A 795 -20.92 16.65 2.18
CA LEU A 795 -19.80 15.94 1.55
C LEU A 795 -20.22 14.91 0.49
N HIS A 796 -21.50 14.50 0.47
CA HIS A 796 -22.04 13.71 -0.64
C HIS A 796 -22.27 14.52 -1.93
N PHE A 797 -22.46 15.84 -1.82
CA PHE A 797 -22.64 16.74 -2.96
C PHE A 797 -21.33 17.37 -3.42
N ASP A 798 -20.43 17.65 -2.48
CA ASP A 798 -19.10 18.17 -2.74
C ASP A 798 -18.13 17.64 -1.68
N SER A 799 -17.28 16.69 -2.08
CA SER A 799 -16.28 16.09 -1.21
C SER A 799 -15.19 17.08 -0.76
N LEU A 800 -15.05 18.21 -1.45
CA LEU A 800 -14.10 19.28 -1.14
C LEU A 800 -14.77 20.50 -0.50
N CYS A 801 -16.00 20.36 0.00
CA CYS A 801 -16.66 21.43 0.74
C CYS A 801 -15.90 21.76 2.04
N GLU A 802 -15.19 22.88 2.03
CA GLU A 802 -14.35 23.33 3.13
C GLU A 802 -15.17 23.50 4.40
N GLU A 803 -16.33 24.18 4.31
CA GLU A 803 -17.20 24.49 5.44
C GLU A 803 -17.67 23.22 6.15
N ALA A 804 -18.06 22.19 5.39
CA ALA A 804 -18.48 20.91 5.94
C ALA A 804 -17.32 20.23 6.70
N VAL A 805 -16.10 20.25 6.16
CA VAL A 805 -14.92 19.69 6.82
C VAL A 805 -14.60 20.47 8.11
N MET A 806 -14.70 21.79 8.09
CA MET A 806 -14.43 22.65 9.25
C MET A 806 -15.43 22.39 10.39
N TYR A 807 -16.74 22.45 10.11
CA TYR A 807 -17.78 22.19 11.11
C TYR A 807 -17.71 20.76 11.66
N LYS A 808 -17.48 19.76 10.79
CA LYS A 808 -17.34 18.36 11.20
C LYS A 808 -16.11 18.13 12.08
N CYS A 809 -14.98 18.77 11.79
CA CYS A 809 -13.79 18.70 12.64
C CYS A 809 -14.06 19.26 14.04
N ARG A 810 -14.74 20.41 14.15
CA ARG A 810 -15.11 21.03 15.43
C ARG A 810 -16.05 20.13 16.23
N ALA A 811 -17.08 19.57 15.58
CA ALA A 811 -18.02 18.64 16.21
C ALA A 811 -17.34 17.36 16.71
N LEU A 812 -16.47 16.75 15.91
CA LEU A 812 -15.69 15.55 16.30
C LEU A 812 -14.78 15.82 17.50
N VAL A 813 -14.16 17.00 17.57
CA VAL A 813 -13.35 17.42 18.72
C VAL A 813 -14.19 17.64 19.97
N ALA A 814 -15.38 18.24 19.84
CA ALA A 814 -16.33 18.36 20.95
C ALA A 814 -16.77 16.98 21.49
N MET A 815 -16.77 15.95 20.64
CA MET A 815 -17.00 14.55 21.03
C MET A 815 -15.75 13.79 21.50
N HIS A 816 -14.63 14.48 21.74
CA HIS A 816 -13.33 13.88 22.11
C HIS A 816 -12.73 12.92 21.07
N GLN A 817 -13.16 12.99 19.81
CA GLN A 817 -12.66 12.17 18.70
C GLN A 817 -11.55 12.89 17.90
N HIS A 818 -10.50 13.32 18.60
CA HIS A 818 -9.41 14.10 18.01
C HIS A 818 -8.67 13.37 16.87
N ALA A 819 -8.52 12.05 16.98
CA ALA A 819 -7.87 11.24 15.94
C ALA A 819 -8.70 11.25 14.64
N THR A 820 -10.02 11.08 14.75
CA THR A 820 -10.95 11.12 13.61
C THR A 820 -10.96 12.50 12.96
N ALA A 821 -11.01 13.57 13.75
CA ALA A 821 -10.96 14.95 13.24
C ALA A 821 -9.65 15.25 12.49
N ARG A 822 -8.50 14.83 13.02
CA ARG A 822 -7.20 14.98 12.34
C ARG A 822 -7.11 14.15 11.07
N SER A 823 -7.65 12.93 11.10
CA SER A 823 -7.68 12.08 9.91
C SER A 823 -8.55 12.69 8.81
N LEU A 824 -9.75 13.16 9.15
CA LEU A 824 -10.65 13.85 8.23
C LEU A 824 -9.98 15.05 7.57
N PHE A 825 -9.36 15.93 8.37
CA PHE A 825 -8.69 17.13 7.87
C PHE A 825 -7.48 16.79 6.97
N ARG A 826 -6.70 15.76 7.34
CA ARG A 826 -5.57 15.30 6.52
C ARG A 826 -6.03 14.72 5.19
N THR A 827 -7.10 13.93 5.19
CA THR A 827 -7.69 13.38 3.95
C THR A 827 -8.15 14.51 3.04
N PHE A 828 -8.88 15.49 3.57
CA PHE A 828 -9.30 16.68 2.83
C PHE A 828 -8.11 17.44 2.23
N LYS A 829 -7.05 17.70 3.00
CA LYS A 829 -5.86 18.43 2.50
C LYS A 829 -5.18 17.71 1.34
N ASN A 830 -5.07 16.37 1.44
CA ASN A 830 -4.48 15.56 0.38
C ASN A 830 -5.34 15.57 -0.90
N GLU A 831 -6.67 15.45 -0.76
CA GLU A 831 -7.59 15.49 -1.90
C GLU A 831 -7.65 16.88 -2.55
N TYR A 832 -7.63 17.95 -1.75
CA TYR A 832 -7.55 19.33 -2.22
C TYR A 832 -6.28 19.57 -3.03
N GLU A 833 -5.11 19.17 -2.52
CA GLU A 833 -3.82 19.32 -3.20
C GLU A 833 -3.75 18.49 -4.49
N GLN A 834 -4.32 17.28 -4.48
CA GLN A 834 -4.37 16.43 -5.66
C GLN A 834 -5.24 17.03 -6.78
N LEU A 835 -6.35 17.69 -6.44
CA LEU A 835 -7.29 18.22 -7.43
C LEU A 835 -6.89 19.61 -7.94
N TYR A 836 -6.47 20.50 -7.04
CA TYR A 836 -6.15 21.90 -7.36
C TYR A 836 -4.66 22.14 -7.64
N GLY A 837 -3.77 21.20 -7.30
CA GLY A 837 -2.33 21.31 -7.54
C GLY A 837 -1.61 22.28 -6.61
N GLU A 838 -2.28 22.72 -5.54
CA GLU A 838 -1.74 23.62 -4.52
C GLU A 838 -2.17 23.18 -3.10
N PRO A 839 -1.34 23.40 -2.07
CA PRO A 839 -1.67 23.00 -0.72
C PRO A 839 -2.79 23.89 -0.14
N PHE A 840 -3.69 23.28 0.64
CA PHE A 840 -4.72 24.02 1.37
C PHE A 840 -4.10 25.03 2.36
N GLU A 841 -4.57 26.27 2.31
CA GLU A 841 -3.97 27.43 3.00
C GLU A 841 -4.03 27.34 4.53
N LYS A 842 -5.13 26.81 5.09
CA LYS A 842 -5.34 26.77 6.54
C LYS A 842 -4.71 25.53 7.15
N ASP A 843 -4.04 25.72 8.29
CA ASP A 843 -3.58 24.60 9.13
C ASP A 843 -4.68 24.08 10.05
N TYR A 844 -4.54 22.83 10.50
CA TYR A 844 -5.53 22.16 11.36
C TYR A 844 -5.92 22.98 12.59
N MET A 845 -4.96 23.66 13.23
CA MET A 845 -5.23 24.49 14.40
C MET A 845 -5.99 25.77 14.08
N ALA A 846 -5.80 26.34 12.88
CA ALA A 846 -6.52 27.54 12.44
C ALA A 846 -7.99 27.24 12.18
N VAL A 847 -8.32 26.02 11.73
CA VAL A 847 -9.69 25.57 11.50
C VAL A 847 -10.49 25.37 12.80
N MET A 848 -9.80 25.21 13.93
CA MET A 848 -10.41 24.95 15.25
C MET A 848 -10.83 26.23 15.99
N VAL A 849 -10.58 27.42 15.45
CA VAL A 849 -10.94 28.72 16.04
C VAL A 849 -12.15 29.27 15.27
N ASN A 850 -13.19 29.72 16.00
CA ASN A 850 -14.26 30.53 15.40
C ASN A 850 -13.71 31.95 15.21
N ASP A 851 -13.75 32.47 13.98
CA ASP A 851 -13.66 33.92 13.75
C ASP A 851 -15.01 34.57 14.01
#